data_AF-A0A2M7BN81-F1
#
_entry.id   AF-A0A2M7BN81-F1
#
_cell.length_a   1.000
_cell.length_b   1.000
_cell.length_c   1.000
_cell.angle_alpha   90.00
_cell.angle_beta   90.00
_cell.angle_gamma   90.00
#
_symmetry.space_group_name_H-M   'P 1'
#
loop_
_entity.id
_entity.type
_entity.pdbx_description
1 polymer ?
#
loop_
_entity_poly.entity_id
_entity_poly.type
_entity_poly.pdbx_seq_one_letter_code
_entity_poly.pdbx_strand_id
1 'polypeptide(L)'
;MLKKLLLIVLYCFVFSGKVNALMLLDDNFDLMNSSDWNFIDHGGSIISENGVLKLRSSNIQFPIIYSKHSDLFSSQDNVVFETKFMFSNVTPMGDGVSVGFTGLDGYPFYQFSLWNDTTYGLRFVSNNFNTRNFGYCNFDWPYMEKSSGFVTKSLNFANSTWHKFRIEKVGTQFNVYFDKEVNPIPILSTLQNQCVPKNIFIGNPLSGGMTSWTALDLDYVKIGDGLWSDNTQNKIIFLPGMGGSWNERAMVLNEAVAQSDWRMTPFVKNYDLLFEGFEDNGLVKDTDYFVYNYDWRKPLADQVTDFNNYVVGLGVTGNEKVDVVGHSLGGIVGRIWTQENPDKVGKVITLASPNAGAVKVYEMWNGAKISDSVDPGSIALNVLLALQKKNNQTSVETIRAYVPALKDLLPTFNYLKKGGTVVVPPFNNYLNDKNTSISSIFSQLQTITGIGFKTKEWINLTNRTVFDNVLGRWEQGRPASYVKTDGDATVLKKSASFVGDGNINVVANHGNVPDKSVNLVLTELGLGKTIATVVNSNFNGAVFYMGSPALMKVNCGSGDITETDGFVWMANKNIVDCMVKLTGTANGVYHLVMGNSADDESWKYTEGNISVGDTKNISVNVVDFWYEQMLRETNSLLVTYPTNTNLNNMKMAINTKNRINLINSYILFRKQKLETIITWRMVNYLERIINIEIPSPTSIVFSKQKKLALSYKSLADKTALLQQRRKKYPNIWQSLNYDQGRELLTNPNYGKYVLAEKIFGIVWY
;
A
#
# COMPACT_ATOMS: atom_id res chain seq x y z
N MET A 1 9.19 27.71 -49.75
CA MET A 1 10.33 27.82 -48.83
C MET A 1 9.91 27.45 -47.40
N LEU A 2 9.22 26.31 -47.21
CA LEU A 2 8.67 25.86 -45.91
C LEU A 2 8.58 24.31 -45.82
N LYS A 3 9.46 23.60 -46.55
CA LYS A 3 9.56 22.13 -46.55
C LYS A 3 10.99 21.61 -46.34
N LYS A 4 11.94 22.51 -46.04
CA LYS A 4 13.35 22.17 -45.75
C LYS A 4 13.78 22.48 -44.30
N LEU A 5 12.88 22.95 -43.44
CA LEU A 5 13.16 23.22 -42.03
C LEU A 5 12.68 22.12 -41.06
N LEU A 6 11.88 21.16 -41.53
CA LEU A 6 11.36 20.06 -40.70
C LEU A 6 12.30 18.83 -40.64
N LEU A 7 13.37 18.80 -41.44
CA LEU A 7 14.34 17.69 -41.46
C LEU A 7 15.56 17.89 -40.54
N ILE A 8 15.69 19.05 -39.88
CA ILE A 8 16.83 19.37 -39.00
C ILE A 8 16.45 19.31 -37.50
N VAL A 9 15.16 19.31 -37.16
CA VAL A 9 14.69 19.11 -35.77
C VAL A 9 14.38 17.64 -35.46
N LEU A 10 14.32 16.78 -36.48
CA LEU A 10 14.12 15.33 -36.32
C LEU A 10 15.42 14.52 -36.14
N TYR A 11 16.57 15.19 -35.96
CA TYR A 11 17.88 14.54 -35.75
C TYR A 11 18.52 14.86 -34.38
N CYS A 12 17.78 15.49 -33.46
CA CYS A 12 18.19 15.67 -32.05
C CYS A 12 17.39 14.83 -31.04
N PHE A 13 16.56 13.88 -31.51
CA PHE A 13 16.20 12.72 -30.69
C PHE A 13 17.17 11.59 -31.04
N VAL A 14 18.44 11.78 -30.69
CA VAL A 14 19.32 10.63 -30.49
C VAL A 14 18.68 9.87 -29.33
N PHE A 15 18.27 8.63 -29.64
CA PHE A 15 18.01 7.59 -28.67
C PHE A 15 18.97 7.73 -27.49
N SER A 16 18.50 8.26 -26.36
CA SER A 16 19.05 7.84 -25.07
C SER A 16 18.50 6.43 -24.85
N GLY A 17 19.00 5.48 -25.65
CA GLY A 17 18.95 4.08 -25.24
C GLY A 17 19.55 4.07 -23.86
N LYS A 18 18.78 3.62 -22.86
CA LYS A 18 19.34 3.29 -21.56
C LYS A 18 20.58 2.46 -21.86
N VAL A 19 21.76 2.95 -21.47
CA VAL A 19 22.95 2.13 -21.41
C VAL A 19 22.59 1.09 -20.36
N ASN A 20 22.18 -0.10 -20.78
CA ASN A 20 22.05 -1.21 -19.85
C ASN A 20 23.39 -1.33 -19.15
N ALA A 21 23.39 -1.36 -17.81
CA ALA A 21 24.61 -1.51 -17.04
C ALA A 21 25.33 -2.76 -17.58
N LEU A 22 26.49 -2.56 -18.20
CA LEU A 22 27.25 -3.66 -18.77
C LEU A 22 27.88 -4.44 -17.61
N MET A 23 27.45 -5.68 -17.43
CA MET A 23 27.98 -6.59 -16.42
C MET A 23 28.72 -7.71 -17.13
N LEU A 24 30.02 -7.82 -16.87
CA LEU A 24 30.92 -8.79 -17.49
C LEU A 24 31.16 -10.00 -16.58
N LEU A 25 31.10 -9.79 -15.26
CA LEU A 25 31.17 -10.81 -14.22
C LEU A 25 30.49 -10.26 -12.96
N ASP A 26 29.62 -11.03 -12.34
CA ASP A 26 28.98 -10.73 -11.06
C ASP A 26 28.80 -12.02 -10.28
N ASP A 27 29.52 -12.15 -9.17
CA ASP A 27 29.48 -13.32 -8.32
C ASP A 27 29.44 -12.89 -6.86
N ASN A 28 28.33 -13.18 -6.18
CA ASN A 28 28.14 -12.98 -4.73
C ASN A 28 28.48 -14.24 -3.93
N PHE A 29 29.05 -15.27 -4.59
CA PHE A 29 29.48 -16.53 -3.97
C PHE A 29 28.41 -17.23 -3.11
N ASP A 30 27.12 -17.10 -3.44
CA ASP A 30 26.05 -17.90 -2.82
C ASP A 30 26.24 -19.40 -3.09
N LEU A 31 26.85 -19.73 -4.23
CA LEU A 31 27.24 -21.07 -4.64
C LEU A 31 28.62 -21.02 -5.31
N MET A 32 29.34 -22.14 -5.28
CA MET A 32 30.61 -22.29 -6.00
C MET A 32 30.38 -22.33 -7.52
N ASN A 33 30.63 -21.22 -8.19
CA ASN A 33 30.41 -21.09 -9.63
C ASN A 33 31.62 -21.57 -10.45
N SER A 34 31.64 -22.87 -10.77
CA SER A 34 32.69 -23.47 -11.61
C SER A 34 32.65 -23.04 -13.09
N SER A 35 31.65 -22.28 -13.53
CA SER A 35 31.61 -21.77 -14.91
C SER A 35 32.48 -20.53 -15.09
N ASP A 36 32.58 -19.69 -14.05
CA ASP A 36 33.33 -18.44 -14.08
C ASP A 36 34.72 -18.55 -13.45
N TRP A 37 34.92 -19.54 -12.57
CA TRP A 37 36.14 -19.68 -11.78
C TRP A 37 36.79 -21.05 -11.91
N ASN A 38 38.12 -21.07 -11.80
CA ASN A 38 38.90 -22.26 -11.48
C ASN A 38 39.25 -22.23 -10.00
N PHE A 39 38.98 -23.32 -9.28
CA PHE A 39 39.26 -23.49 -7.87
C PHE A 39 40.39 -24.50 -7.70
N ILE A 40 41.48 -24.12 -7.04
CA ILE A 40 42.59 -25.01 -6.70
C ILE A 40 42.84 -24.92 -5.20
N ASP A 41 42.52 -25.98 -4.46
CA ASP A 41 42.58 -25.98 -3.00
C ASP A 41 44.01 -26.03 -2.44
N HIS A 42 44.95 -26.63 -3.16
CA HIS A 42 46.31 -26.93 -2.69
C HIS A 42 46.36 -27.57 -1.28
N GLY A 43 45.39 -28.43 -0.96
CA GLY A 43 45.28 -29.05 0.36
C GLY A 43 44.85 -28.10 1.49
N GLY A 44 44.40 -26.89 1.15
CA GLY A 44 43.66 -25.98 2.02
C GLY A 44 42.14 -26.17 1.90
N SER A 45 41.39 -25.12 2.21
CA SER A 45 39.94 -25.10 2.20
C SER A 45 39.42 -23.88 1.44
N ILE A 46 38.49 -24.12 0.52
CA ILE A 46 37.68 -23.10 -0.15
C ILE A 46 36.22 -23.45 0.16
N ILE A 47 35.50 -22.56 0.85
CA ILE A 47 34.11 -22.79 1.26
C ILE A 47 33.29 -21.54 0.97
N SER A 48 32.12 -21.71 0.37
CA SER A 48 31.07 -20.69 0.32
C SER A 48 30.06 -20.98 1.43
N GLU A 49 29.81 -19.99 2.31
CA GLU A 49 28.88 -20.10 3.43
C GLU A 49 28.21 -18.75 3.68
N ASN A 50 26.87 -18.69 3.67
CA ASN A 50 26.08 -17.47 3.87
C ASN A 50 26.47 -16.32 2.94
N GLY A 51 26.69 -16.59 1.65
CA GLY A 51 27.10 -15.57 0.66
C GLY A 51 28.53 -15.07 0.85
N VAL A 52 29.38 -15.79 1.60
CA VAL A 52 30.78 -15.43 1.81
C VAL A 52 31.69 -16.57 1.38
N LEU A 53 32.62 -16.27 0.47
CA LEU A 53 33.69 -17.17 0.06
C LEU A 53 34.88 -17.06 1.02
N LYS A 54 35.28 -18.19 1.61
CA LYS A 54 36.32 -18.28 2.63
C LYS A 54 37.47 -19.15 2.13
N LEU A 55 38.68 -18.59 2.09
CA LEU A 55 39.92 -19.32 1.79
C LEU A 55 40.75 -19.48 3.06
N ARG A 56 41.17 -20.71 3.35
CA ARG A 56 41.96 -21.06 4.53
C ARG A 56 43.00 -22.12 4.18
N SER A 57 44.14 -22.13 4.88
CA SER A 57 45.08 -23.25 4.82
C SER A 57 45.88 -23.38 6.11
N SER A 58 46.23 -24.62 6.44
CA SER A 58 47.24 -25.00 7.43
C SER A 58 48.38 -25.81 6.79
N ASN A 59 48.46 -25.82 5.46
CA ASN A 59 49.48 -26.53 4.67
C ASN A 59 50.59 -25.55 4.22
N ILE A 60 51.65 -26.06 3.59
CA ILE A 60 52.73 -25.27 2.99
C ILE A 60 52.30 -24.50 1.72
N GLN A 61 51.13 -24.85 1.17
CA GLN A 61 50.51 -24.18 0.04
C GLN A 61 49.15 -23.61 0.47
N PHE A 62 48.68 -22.60 -0.26
CA PHE A 62 47.42 -21.93 0.00
C PHE A 62 46.47 -22.09 -1.21
N PRO A 63 45.14 -22.12 -1.00
CA PRO A 63 44.20 -22.15 -2.10
C PRO A 63 44.37 -20.95 -3.05
N ILE A 64 44.12 -21.18 -4.34
CA ILE A 64 43.98 -20.10 -5.33
C ILE A 64 42.72 -20.28 -6.16
N ILE A 65 42.08 -19.16 -6.43
CA ILE A 65 40.93 -19.05 -7.33
C ILE A 65 41.29 -18.05 -8.42
N TYR A 66 40.98 -18.38 -9.67
CA TYR A 66 41.17 -17.45 -10.77
C TYR A 66 40.08 -17.52 -11.83
N SER A 67 39.80 -16.37 -12.43
CA SER A 67 38.72 -16.24 -13.41
C SER A 67 39.03 -17.02 -14.70
N LYS A 68 38.00 -17.63 -15.30
CA LYS A 68 38.08 -18.30 -16.62
C LYS A 68 38.01 -17.33 -17.79
N HIS A 69 37.37 -16.19 -17.59
CA HIS A 69 37.25 -15.12 -18.58
C HIS A 69 38.59 -14.39 -18.71
N SER A 70 39.07 -14.26 -19.95
CA SER A 70 40.41 -13.70 -20.25
C SER A 70 40.38 -12.31 -20.89
N ASP A 71 39.19 -11.77 -21.12
CA ASP A 71 38.94 -10.51 -21.79
C ASP A 71 38.22 -9.47 -20.90
N LEU A 72 38.11 -9.76 -19.60
CA LEU A 72 37.35 -8.98 -18.62
C LEU A 72 37.66 -7.47 -18.62
N PHE A 73 38.93 -7.06 -18.76
CA PHE A 73 39.30 -5.64 -18.82
C PHE A 73 39.64 -5.13 -20.22
N SER A 74 39.71 -6.01 -21.22
CA SER A 74 40.04 -5.65 -22.61
C SER A 74 38.82 -5.54 -23.51
N SER A 75 37.65 -5.99 -23.05
CA SER A 75 36.39 -5.98 -23.81
C SER A 75 35.84 -4.58 -24.06
N GLN A 76 36.19 -3.59 -23.22
CA GLN A 76 35.70 -2.22 -23.31
C GLN A 76 36.79 -1.21 -22.92
N ASP A 77 36.65 0.03 -23.39
CA ASP A 77 37.53 1.13 -22.99
C ASP A 77 37.34 1.49 -21.52
N ASN A 78 36.10 1.52 -21.04
CA ASN A 78 35.76 1.79 -19.65
C ASN A 78 35.33 0.50 -18.95
N VAL A 79 36.06 0.11 -17.91
CA VAL A 79 35.76 -1.08 -17.11
C VAL A 79 36.03 -0.76 -15.65
N VAL A 80 35.13 -1.16 -14.78
CA VAL A 80 35.30 -1.13 -13.33
C VAL A 80 35.38 -2.56 -12.83
N PHE A 81 36.34 -2.82 -11.95
CA PHE A 81 36.42 -4.01 -11.10
C PHE A 81 36.19 -3.58 -9.65
N GLU A 82 35.40 -4.35 -8.91
CA GLU A 82 35.26 -4.18 -7.47
C GLU A 82 35.07 -5.51 -6.76
N THR A 83 35.63 -5.61 -5.57
CA THR A 83 35.37 -6.71 -4.65
C THR A 83 35.29 -6.20 -3.23
N LYS A 84 34.43 -6.83 -2.43
CA LYS A 84 34.36 -6.61 -1.00
C LYS A 84 34.95 -7.81 -0.27
N PHE A 85 35.93 -7.54 0.58
CA PHE A 85 36.77 -8.57 1.19
C PHE A 85 37.12 -8.23 2.64
N MET A 86 37.57 -9.23 3.39
CA MET A 86 38.02 -9.11 4.77
C MET A 86 39.16 -10.09 5.04
N PHE A 87 40.19 -9.62 5.75
CA PHE A 87 41.19 -10.52 6.35
C PHE A 87 40.76 -10.87 7.77
N SER A 88 40.13 -12.04 7.94
CA SER A 88 39.55 -12.44 9.22
C SER A 88 40.61 -12.74 10.29
N ASN A 89 41.80 -13.18 9.85
CA ASN A 89 42.95 -13.47 10.70
C ASN A 89 44.23 -13.21 9.91
N VAL A 90 45.14 -12.37 10.41
CA VAL A 90 46.39 -12.00 9.72
C VAL A 90 47.57 -12.69 10.38
N THR A 91 48.41 -13.33 9.59
CA THR A 91 49.55 -14.14 10.07
C THR A 91 50.81 -13.83 9.24
N PRO A 92 51.97 -14.47 9.51
CA PRO A 92 53.20 -14.19 8.76
C PRO A 92 53.16 -14.57 7.28
N MET A 93 52.36 -15.57 6.88
CA MET A 93 52.23 -15.92 5.45
C MET A 93 51.08 -15.13 4.85
N GLY A 94 51.41 -14.23 3.93
CA GLY A 94 50.45 -13.31 3.35
C GLY A 94 49.48 -13.93 2.36
N ASP A 95 48.34 -13.28 2.22
CA ASP A 95 47.33 -13.61 1.23
C ASP A 95 46.66 -12.35 0.68
N GLY A 96 45.90 -12.45 -0.41
CA GLY A 96 45.24 -11.29 -0.98
C GLY A 96 44.40 -11.49 -2.22
N VAL A 97 44.06 -10.35 -2.83
CA VAL A 97 43.27 -10.26 -4.05
C VAL A 97 44.03 -9.43 -5.08
N SER A 98 44.07 -9.94 -6.30
CA SER A 98 44.87 -9.38 -7.38
C SER A 98 44.12 -9.41 -8.71
N VAL A 99 44.49 -8.49 -9.60
CA VAL A 99 44.14 -8.56 -11.02
C VAL A 99 45.40 -8.45 -11.86
N GLY A 100 45.44 -9.20 -12.97
CA GLY A 100 46.66 -9.37 -13.73
C GLY A 100 46.51 -10.36 -14.87
N PHE A 101 47.52 -11.16 -15.17
CA PHE A 101 47.46 -12.14 -16.25
C PHE A 101 48.21 -13.41 -15.86
N THR A 102 47.92 -14.52 -16.54
CA THR A 102 48.68 -15.77 -16.40
C THR A 102 49.94 -15.68 -17.25
N GLY A 103 51.11 -15.85 -16.63
CA GLY A 103 52.41 -15.92 -17.29
C GLY A 103 52.59 -17.20 -18.12
N LEU A 104 53.67 -17.26 -18.92
CA LEU A 104 53.98 -18.41 -19.78
C LEU A 104 54.34 -19.67 -18.98
N ASP A 105 54.75 -19.51 -17.73
CA ASP A 105 55.05 -20.56 -16.75
C ASP A 105 53.80 -21.04 -15.98
N GLY A 106 52.63 -20.45 -16.26
CA GLY A 106 51.37 -20.74 -15.57
C GLY A 106 51.18 -19.99 -14.24
N TYR A 107 52.15 -19.18 -13.81
CA TYR A 107 52.03 -18.38 -12.58
C TYR A 107 51.34 -17.04 -12.85
N PRO A 108 50.62 -16.48 -11.86
CA PRO A 108 49.98 -15.19 -12.04
C PRO A 108 50.98 -14.05 -11.89
N PHE A 109 50.92 -13.13 -12.83
CA PHE A 109 51.53 -11.83 -12.70
C PHE A 109 50.49 -10.85 -12.17
N TYR A 110 50.79 -10.20 -11.05
CA TYR A 110 49.90 -9.24 -10.43
C TYR A 110 50.19 -7.82 -10.93
N GLN A 111 49.28 -7.28 -11.73
CA GLN A 111 49.36 -5.90 -12.17
C GLN A 111 48.89 -4.95 -11.07
N PHE A 112 47.79 -5.29 -10.40
CA PHE A 112 47.31 -4.59 -9.21
C PHE A 112 46.97 -5.62 -8.15
N SER A 113 47.46 -5.42 -6.93
CA SER A 113 47.26 -6.38 -5.86
C SER A 113 47.16 -5.74 -4.50
N LEU A 114 46.30 -6.30 -3.67
CA LEU A 114 46.33 -6.13 -2.22
C LEU A 114 46.90 -7.39 -1.59
N TRP A 115 47.81 -7.22 -0.63
CA TRP A 115 48.45 -8.30 0.13
C TRP A 115 48.51 -7.92 1.60
N ASN A 116 48.24 -8.86 2.50
CA ASN A 116 48.33 -8.60 3.93
C ASN A 116 49.02 -9.74 4.70
N ASP A 117 49.95 -9.37 5.55
CA ASP A 117 50.70 -10.25 6.44
C ASP A 117 51.19 -9.47 7.68
N THR A 118 51.64 -10.17 8.71
CA THR A 118 52.12 -9.54 9.95
C THR A 118 53.45 -8.80 9.82
N THR A 119 54.25 -9.08 8.78
CA THR A 119 55.58 -8.48 8.57
C THR A 119 55.47 -7.11 7.90
N TYR A 120 54.62 -7.00 6.89
CA TYR A 120 54.54 -5.85 6.00
C TYR A 120 53.23 -5.07 6.11
N GLY A 121 52.21 -5.64 6.75
CA GLY A 121 50.85 -5.10 6.84
C GLY A 121 50.12 -5.10 5.49
N LEU A 122 48.93 -4.48 5.45
CA LEU A 122 48.19 -4.36 4.20
C LEU A 122 48.94 -3.45 3.23
N ARG A 123 49.31 -4.01 2.08
CA ARG A 123 50.01 -3.31 1.00
C ARG A 123 49.26 -3.42 -0.30
N PHE A 124 49.19 -2.28 -0.96
CA PHE A 124 48.87 -2.20 -2.37
C PHE A 124 50.15 -2.25 -3.20
N VAL A 125 50.14 -3.10 -4.23
CA VAL A 125 51.22 -3.27 -5.19
C VAL A 125 50.67 -3.01 -6.59
N SER A 126 51.39 -2.23 -7.38
CA SER A 126 51.11 -2.00 -8.80
C SER A 126 52.36 -2.25 -9.64
N ASN A 127 52.20 -2.94 -10.76
CA ASN A 127 53.27 -3.25 -11.70
C ASN A 127 52.82 -3.07 -13.16
N ASN A 128 53.39 -2.09 -13.86
CA ASN A 128 53.09 -1.77 -15.26
C ASN A 128 54.28 -2.04 -16.21
N PHE A 129 55.11 -3.03 -15.90
CA PHE A 129 56.32 -3.33 -16.67
C PHE A 129 56.03 -4.11 -17.97
N ASN A 130 56.56 -3.64 -19.12
CA ASN A 130 56.50 -4.31 -20.42
C ASN A 130 57.90 -4.30 -21.08
N THR A 131 58.57 -5.46 -21.17
CA THR A 131 59.85 -5.56 -21.90
C THR A 131 59.78 -6.55 -23.06
N ARG A 132 60.32 -6.14 -24.21
CA ARG A 132 60.36 -6.91 -25.47
C ARG A 132 61.08 -8.25 -25.38
N ASN A 133 61.89 -8.50 -24.34
CA ASN A 133 62.73 -9.69 -24.23
C ASN A 133 62.02 -10.91 -23.61
N PHE A 134 60.82 -10.76 -23.06
CA PHE A 134 60.16 -11.84 -22.28
C PHE A 134 58.81 -12.30 -22.88
N GLY A 135 58.45 -11.81 -24.07
CA GLY A 135 57.08 -11.93 -24.55
C GLY A 135 56.16 -11.02 -23.73
N TYR A 136 55.07 -10.54 -24.32
CA TYR A 136 54.11 -9.67 -23.64
C TYR A 136 53.83 -10.16 -22.23
N CYS A 137 53.84 -9.25 -21.25
CA CYS A 137 53.24 -9.52 -19.94
C CYS A 137 53.68 -10.90 -19.40
N ASN A 138 54.98 -11.09 -19.15
CA ASN A 138 55.52 -12.38 -18.70
C ASN A 138 56.59 -12.21 -17.61
N PHE A 139 56.67 -13.19 -16.72
CA PHE A 139 57.34 -13.18 -15.42
C PHE A 139 58.72 -13.87 -15.47
N ASP A 140 59.70 -13.28 -14.77
CA ASP A 140 60.88 -13.98 -14.24
C ASP A 140 61.37 -13.23 -12.98
N TRP A 141 61.33 -13.89 -11.81
CA TRP A 141 61.89 -13.44 -10.52
C TRP A 141 63.39 -13.88 -10.50
N PRO A 142 64.40 -13.10 -10.02
CA PRO A 142 64.39 -12.65 -8.63
C PRO A 142 65.15 -11.34 -8.30
N TYR A 143 64.97 -10.23 -9.01
CA TYR A 143 65.49 -8.94 -8.54
C TYR A 143 64.56 -7.78 -8.94
N MET A 144 63.41 -7.70 -8.29
CA MET A 144 62.52 -6.53 -8.37
C MET A 144 63.03 -5.41 -7.44
N GLU A 145 64.23 -4.90 -7.74
CA GLU A 145 64.64 -3.58 -7.25
C GLU A 145 64.97 -2.69 -8.44
N LYS A 146 64.22 -1.58 -8.52
CA LYS A 146 64.51 -0.36 -9.28
C LYS A 146 64.34 -0.47 -10.80
N SER A 147 63.09 -0.47 -11.27
CA SER A 147 62.78 0.03 -12.61
C SER A 147 61.44 0.78 -12.63
N SER A 148 61.33 1.74 -13.55
CA SER A 148 60.20 2.65 -13.71
C SER A 148 58.90 1.90 -14.02
N GLY A 149 58.01 1.74 -13.04
CA GLY A 149 56.69 1.11 -13.24
C GLY A 149 56.15 0.29 -12.06
N PHE A 150 56.98 0.02 -11.03
CA PHE A 150 56.57 -0.67 -9.81
C PHE A 150 56.25 0.33 -8.69
N VAL A 151 55.09 0.18 -8.04
CA VAL A 151 54.66 1.02 -6.91
C VAL A 151 54.18 0.12 -5.77
N THR A 152 54.66 0.38 -4.56
CA THR A 152 54.15 -0.22 -3.33
C THR A 152 53.65 0.87 -2.38
N LYS A 153 52.48 0.69 -1.78
CA LYS A 153 51.87 1.63 -0.84
C LYS A 153 51.27 0.90 0.34
N SER A 154 51.68 1.25 1.56
CA SER A 154 51.02 0.76 2.77
C SER A 154 49.66 1.45 2.93
N LEU A 155 48.65 0.69 3.33
CA LEU A 155 47.29 1.19 3.55
C LEU A 155 46.92 1.10 5.04
N ASN A 156 46.22 2.13 5.55
CA ASN A 156 45.66 2.07 6.89
C ASN A 156 44.48 1.09 6.89
N PHE A 157 44.48 0.14 7.82
CA PHE A 157 43.61 -1.03 7.79
C PHE A 157 43.13 -1.38 9.20
N ALA A 158 41.87 -1.79 9.31
CA ALA A 158 41.34 -2.44 10.50
C ALA A 158 41.21 -3.94 10.21
N ASN A 159 41.97 -4.76 10.94
CA ASN A 159 41.84 -6.22 10.84
C ASN A 159 40.40 -6.65 11.18
N SER A 160 39.93 -7.72 10.54
CA SER A 160 38.60 -8.30 10.80
C SER A 160 37.41 -7.35 10.53
N THR A 161 37.56 -6.41 9.58
CA THR A 161 36.46 -5.61 9.03
C THR A 161 36.37 -5.74 7.51
N TRP A 162 35.19 -5.47 6.95
CA TRP A 162 34.95 -5.50 5.50
C TRP A 162 35.48 -4.24 4.82
N HIS A 163 36.16 -4.42 3.70
CA HIS A 163 36.72 -3.35 2.87
C HIS A 163 36.39 -3.56 1.40
N LYS A 164 36.37 -2.48 0.62
CA LYS A 164 36.16 -2.50 -0.83
C LYS A 164 37.44 -2.15 -1.57
N PHE A 165 37.84 -3.04 -2.49
CA PHE A 165 38.92 -2.79 -3.43
C PHE A 165 38.34 -2.53 -4.82
N ARG A 166 38.60 -1.35 -5.38
CA ARG A 166 37.99 -0.91 -6.64
C ARG A 166 39.04 -0.40 -7.62
N ILE A 167 38.93 -0.81 -8.88
CA ILE A 167 39.81 -0.40 -9.98
C ILE A 167 38.93 0.12 -11.13
N GLU A 168 39.14 1.37 -11.52
CA GLU A 168 38.43 2.03 -12.63
C GLU A 168 39.39 2.24 -13.80
N LYS A 169 39.16 1.53 -14.90
CA LYS A 169 39.87 1.68 -16.18
C LYS A 169 39.13 2.67 -17.07
N VAL A 170 39.87 3.61 -17.64
CA VAL A 170 39.40 4.56 -18.68
C VAL A 170 40.40 4.54 -19.83
N GLY A 171 40.03 3.90 -20.94
CA GLY A 171 40.96 3.61 -22.04
C GLY A 171 42.14 2.76 -21.55
N THR A 172 43.33 3.35 -21.49
CA THR A 172 44.56 2.71 -20.97
C THR A 172 44.97 3.21 -19.58
N GLN A 173 44.20 4.10 -18.96
CA GLN A 173 44.46 4.65 -17.64
C GLN A 173 43.72 3.85 -16.56
N PHE A 174 44.32 3.73 -15.38
CA PHE A 174 43.70 3.08 -14.22
C PHE A 174 43.71 4.00 -13.00
N ASN A 175 42.57 4.10 -12.34
CA ASN A 175 42.42 4.69 -11.02
C ASN A 175 42.07 3.58 -10.03
N VAL A 176 42.87 3.45 -8.97
CA VAL A 176 42.69 2.41 -7.96
C VAL A 176 42.25 3.06 -6.66
N TYR A 177 41.22 2.51 -6.03
CA TYR A 177 40.62 2.98 -4.80
C TYR A 177 40.60 1.88 -3.76
N PHE A 178 40.68 2.30 -2.49
CA PHE A 178 40.49 1.46 -1.32
C PHE A 178 39.48 2.20 -0.44
N ASP A 179 38.32 1.56 -0.20
CA ASP A 179 37.15 2.15 0.48
C ASP A 179 36.75 3.52 -0.10
N LYS A 180 36.43 3.55 -1.42
CA LYS A 180 36.16 4.79 -2.18
C LYS A 180 35.08 5.67 -1.54
N GLU A 181 34.12 5.05 -0.87
CA GLU A 181 33.01 5.72 -0.17
C GLU A 181 33.49 6.52 1.03
N VAL A 182 34.57 6.07 1.69
CA VAL A 182 35.19 6.75 2.83
C VAL A 182 36.30 7.67 2.37
N ASN A 183 37.09 7.24 1.38
CA ASN A 183 38.19 7.98 0.80
C ASN A 183 38.07 8.04 -0.74
N PRO A 184 37.46 9.10 -1.30
CA PRO A 184 37.22 9.20 -2.73
C PRO A 184 38.48 9.51 -3.55
N ILE A 185 39.65 9.65 -2.91
CA ILE A 185 40.92 9.92 -3.59
C ILE A 185 41.56 8.58 -3.98
N PRO A 186 41.91 8.38 -5.25
CA PRO A 186 42.55 7.13 -5.68
C PRO A 186 43.88 6.93 -4.96
N ILE A 187 44.13 5.71 -4.50
CA ILE A 187 45.42 5.32 -3.92
C ILE A 187 46.52 5.28 -4.99
N LEU A 188 46.15 5.11 -6.26
CA LEU A 188 46.99 5.20 -7.45
C LEU A 188 46.17 5.71 -8.64
N SER A 189 46.72 6.65 -9.40
CA SER A 189 46.25 7.02 -10.74
C SER A 189 47.40 6.89 -11.73
N THR A 190 47.22 6.11 -12.79
CA THR A 190 48.24 5.95 -13.83
C THR A 190 48.04 6.97 -14.95
N LEU A 191 49.07 7.21 -15.79
CA LEU A 191 48.93 8.07 -16.98
C LEU A 191 48.51 7.22 -18.20
N GLN A 192 49.35 6.26 -18.57
CA GLN A 192 49.06 5.28 -19.62
C GLN A 192 49.69 3.95 -19.22
N ASN A 193 48.87 2.92 -19.05
CA ASN A 193 49.36 1.57 -18.80
C ASN A 193 49.72 0.87 -20.11
N GLN A 194 50.84 0.16 -20.08
CA GLN A 194 51.29 -0.69 -21.17
C GLN A 194 50.63 -2.07 -21.09
N CYS A 195 50.30 -2.51 -19.87
CA CYS A 195 49.61 -3.78 -19.61
C CYS A 195 48.13 -3.51 -19.29
N VAL A 196 47.24 -4.40 -19.76
CA VAL A 196 45.82 -4.44 -19.36
C VAL A 196 45.59 -5.82 -18.72
N PRO A 197 45.03 -5.89 -17.50
CA PRO A 197 44.84 -7.17 -16.83
C PRO A 197 43.78 -8.00 -17.57
N LYS A 198 43.84 -9.32 -17.41
CA LYS A 198 42.95 -10.29 -18.04
C LYS A 198 42.21 -11.15 -17.02
N ASN A 199 42.89 -11.48 -15.94
CA ASN A 199 42.44 -12.45 -14.95
C ASN A 199 42.34 -11.79 -13.57
N ILE A 200 41.40 -12.29 -12.78
CA ILE A 200 41.28 -12.02 -11.35
C ILE A 200 41.91 -13.21 -10.62
N PHE A 201 42.71 -12.94 -9.60
CA PHE A 201 43.36 -13.94 -8.75
C PHE A 201 43.00 -13.67 -7.30
N ILE A 202 42.54 -14.69 -6.60
CA ILE A 202 42.16 -14.63 -5.18
C ILE A 202 42.90 -15.76 -4.48
N GLY A 203 43.53 -15.48 -3.35
CA GLY A 203 44.38 -16.45 -2.69
C GLY A 203 45.85 -16.29 -3.06
N ASN A 204 46.66 -17.30 -2.71
CA ASN A 204 48.10 -17.27 -2.90
C ASN A 204 48.60 -18.52 -3.65
N PRO A 205 49.11 -18.39 -4.89
CA PRO A 205 49.69 -19.49 -5.68
C PRO A 205 51.11 -19.86 -5.28
N LEU A 206 51.78 -19.02 -4.47
CA LEU A 206 53.17 -19.22 -4.11
C LEU A 206 53.23 -20.22 -2.96
N SER A 207 54.03 -21.28 -3.14
CA SER A 207 54.36 -22.20 -2.05
C SER A 207 55.27 -21.50 -1.04
N GLY A 208 54.96 -21.64 0.23
CA GLY A 208 55.69 -21.01 1.31
C GLY A 208 56.17 -22.01 2.35
N GLY A 209 57.37 -21.82 2.91
CA GLY A 209 57.98 -22.76 3.86
C GLY A 209 57.32 -22.86 5.25
N MET A 210 56.16 -22.22 5.48
CA MET A 210 55.44 -22.19 6.76
C MET A 210 53.94 -22.44 6.55
N THR A 211 53.23 -22.84 7.61
CA THR A 211 51.82 -23.27 7.58
C THR A 211 50.81 -22.25 8.11
N SER A 212 51.28 -21.12 8.64
CA SER A 212 50.41 -20.09 9.25
C SER A 212 50.06 -19.04 8.22
N TRP A 213 48.90 -19.21 7.56
CA TRP A 213 48.40 -18.34 6.48
C TRP A 213 47.34 -17.34 6.93
N THR A 214 47.43 -16.13 6.36
CA THR A 214 46.41 -15.10 6.48
C THR A 214 45.11 -15.62 5.87
N ALA A 215 44.02 -15.50 6.61
CA ALA A 215 42.69 -15.94 6.22
C ALA A 215 41.98 -14.84 5.43
N LEU A 216 41.42 -15.21 4.27
CA LEU A 216 40.75 -14.29 3.34
C LEU A 216 39.29 -14.67 3.15
N ASP A 217 38.42 -13.67 3.32
CA ASP A 217 36.98 -13.74 3.10
C ASP A 217 36.56 -12.75 2.01
N LEU A 218 35.68 -13.17 1.10
CA LEU A 218 35.11 -12.35 0.04
C LEU A 218 33.58 -12.42 0.07
N ASP A 219 32.94 -11.26 -0.07
CA ASP A 219 31.49 -11.10 -0.17
C ASP A 219 31.07 -11.21 -1.65
N TYR A 220 31.68 -10.38 -2.51
CA TYR A 220 31.41 -10.42 -3.96
C TYR A 220 32.61 -10.04 -4.82
N VAL A 221 32.53 -10.37 -6.11
CA VAL A 221 33.38 -9.83 -7.18
C VAL A 221 32.50 -9.35 -8.34
N LYS A 222 32.69 -8.10 -8.75
CA LYS A 222 31.98 -7.44 -9.86
C LYS A 222 32.94 -6.87 -10.87
N ILE A 223 32.64 -7.06 -12.16
CA ILE A 223 33.30 -6.36 -13.27
C ILE A 223 32.30 -5.96 -14.36
N GLY A 224 32.47 -4.78 -14.95
CA GLY A 224 31.45 -4.14 -15.76
C GLY A 224 31.70 -2.65 -15.97
N ASP A 225 30.66 -1.85 -16.22
CA ASP A 225 30.78 -0.40 -16.45
C ASP A 225 30.83 0.45 -15.17
N GLY A 226 30.68 -0.16 -14.00
CA GLY A 226 30.75 0.52 -12.71
C GLY A 226 29.49 1.28 -12.32
N LEU A 227 28.42 1.19 -13.12
CA LEU A 227 27.08 1.68 -12.79
C LEU A 227 26.26 0.57 -12.11
N TRP A 228 26.90 -0.17 -11.20
CA TRP A 228 26.23 -1.19 -10.41
C TRP A 228 25.48 -0.53 -9.27
N SER A 229 24.21 -0.87 -9.08
CA SER A 229 23.56 -0.64 -7.79
C SER A 229 24.21 -1.57 -6.76
N ASP A 230 24.64 -1.02 -5.62
CA ASP A 230 24.93 -1.81 -4.41
C ASP A 230 23.60 -2.50 -4.02
N ASN A 231 23.35 -3.69 -4.56
CA ASN A 231 22.08 -4.38 -4.43
C ASN A 231 21.99 -5.13 -3.10
N THR A 232 22.13 -4.43 -1.98
CA THR A 232 21.29 -4.76 -0.82
C THR A 232 20.06 -3.88 -0.92
N GLN A 233 19.19 -4.19 -1.88
CA GLN A 233 17.86 -3.60 -1.94
C GLN A 233 17.21 -3.82 -0.57
N ASN A 234 16.84 -2.74 0.13
CA ASN A 234 16.08 -2.89 1.37
C ASN A 234 14.78 -3.65 1.04
N LYS A 235 14.34 -4.52 1.96
CA LYS A 235 13.01 -5.12 1.83
C LYS A 235 11.97 -4.01 1.76
N ILE A 236 10.99 -4.13 0.86
CA ILE A 236 9.94 -3.12 0.67
C ILE A 236 8.68 -3.55 1.42
N ILE A 237 8.05 -2.66 2.17
CA ILE A 237 6.77 -2.93 2.82
C ILE A 237 5.73 -1.95 2.29
N PHE A 238 4.70 -2.49 1.64
CA PHE A 238 3.57 -1.72 1.12
C PHE A 238 2.41 -1.68 2.11
N LEU A 239 1.89 -0.47 2.37
CA LEU A 239 0.72 -0.23 3.22
C LEU A 239 -0.43 0.36 2.38
N PRO A 240 -1.54 -0.37 2.18
CA PRO A 240 -2.69 0.16 1.44
C PRO A 240 -3.42 1.27 2.22
N GLY A 241 -4.26 2.02 1.52
CA GLY A 241 -5.13 3.02 2.13
C GLY A 241 -6.32 2.45 2.91
N MET A 242 -7.10 3.34 3.55
CA MET A 242 -8.35 2.98 4.23
C MET A 242 -9.28 2.22 3.26
N GLY A 243 -9.78 1.06 3.66
CA GLY A 243 -10.62 0.20 2.80
C GLY A 243 -9.83 -0.67 1.82
N GLY A 244 -8.49 -0.57 1.79
CA GLY A 244 -7.64 -1.45 1.00
C GLY A 244 -7.45 -2.84 1.62
N SER A 245 -7.63 -2.98 2.93
CA SER A 245 -7.57 -4.28 3.63
C SER A 245 -8.93 -4.72 4.14
N TRP A 246 -9.15 -6.05 4.17
CA TRP A 246 -10.40 -6.64 4.60
C TRP A 246 -10.22 -7.90 5.45
N ASN A 247 -11.18 -8.12 6.35
CA ASN A 247 -11.46 -9.38 7.01
C ASN A 247 -12.99 -9.46 7.27
N GLU A 248 -13.68 -10.53 6.87
CA GLU A 248 -15.16 -10.54 6.91
C GLU A 248 -15.71 -10.51 8.33
N ARG A 249 -15.07 -11.18 9.28
CA ARG A 249 -15.50 -11.22 10.69
C ARG A 249 -15.31 -9.86 11.35
N ALA A 250 -14.16 -9.22 11.11
CA ALA A 250 -13.90 -7.88 11.60
C ALA A 250 -14.88 -6.86 10.99
N MET A 251 -15.10 -6.92 9.68
CA MET A 251 -15.88 -5.91 8.97
C MET A 251 -17.39 -6.10 9.18
N VAL A 252 -17.91 -7.31 9.01
CA VAL A 252 -19.37 -7.59 9.07
C VAL A 252 -19.83 -7.81 10.50
N LEU A 253 -19.11 -8.64 11.27
CA LEU A 253 -19.51 -9.04 12.62
C LEU A 253 -18.93 -8.14 13.72
N ASN A 254 -17.98 -7.27 13.37
CA ASN A 254 -17.25 -6.41 14.31
C ASN A 254 -16.53 -7.19 15.42
N GLU A 255 -15.97 -8.34 15.03
CA GLU A 255 -15.18 -9.20 15.91
C GLU A 255 -13.70 -8.80 15.90
N ALA A 256 -13.00 -9.09 16.99
CA ALA A 256 -11.55 -9.02 17.02
C ALA A 256 -10.97 -10.25 16.31
N VAL A 257 -10.02 -10.03 15.40
CA VAL A 257 -9.33 -11.06 14.61
C VAL A 257 -7.84 -10.85 14.66
N ALA A 258 -7.05 -11.88 14.30
CA ALA A 258 -5.61 -11.74 14.29
C ALA A 258 -5.15 -10.85 13.11
N GLN A 259 -4.01 -10.17 13.27
CA GLN A 259 -3.41 -9.36 12.20
C GLN A 259 -3.16 -10.20 10.94
N SER A 260 -2.76 -11.46 11.12
CA SER A 260 -2.52 -12.44 10.06
C SER A 260 -3.78 -12.86 9.29
N ASP A 261 -4.97 -12.42 9.70
CA ASP A 261 -6.24 -12.77 9.05
C ASP A 261 -6.71 -11.67 8.08
N TRP A 262 -6.03 -10.52 8.03
CA TRP A 262 -6.34 -9.44 7.09
C TRP A 262 -5.74 -9.71 5.71
N ARG A 263 -6.51 -9.46 4.67
CA ARG A 263 -6.11 -9.66 3.26
C ARG A 263 -6.32 -8.38 2.46
N MET A 264 -5.70 -8.30 1.30
CA MET A 264 -5.98 -7.23 0.34
C MET A 264 -7.44 -7.38 -0.10
N THR A 265 -8.16 -6.27 -0.16
CA THR A 265 -9.56 -6.28 -0.58
C THR A 265 -9.63 -6.74 -2.04
N PRO A 266 -10.33 -7.84 -2.38
CA PRO A 266 -10.16 -8.52 -3.68
C PRO A 266 -10.44 -7.68 -4.91
N PHE A 267 -11.33 -6.70 -4.80
CA PHE A 267 -11.64 -5.78 -5.89
C PHE A 267 -10.60 -4.67 -6.03
N VAL A 268 -9.85 -4.30 -4.99
CA VAL A 268 -8.93 -3.15 -5.02
C VAL A 268 -7.75 -3.46 -5.96
N LYS A 269 -7.79 -2.91 -7.17
CA LYS A 269 -6.82 -3.15 -8.27
C LYS A 269 -5.83 -2.03 -8.51
N ASN A 270 -6.00 -0.87 -7.87
CA ASN A 270 -5.12 0.28 -8.05
C ASN A 270 -3.74 0.14 -7.39
N TYR A 271 -3.38 -1.07 -6.95
CA TYR A 271 -2.03 -1.42 -6.48
C TYR A 271 -1.37 -2.49 -7.34
N ASP A 272 -2.13 -3.16 -8.22
CA ASP A 272 -1.65 -4.29 -9.01
C ASP A 272 -0.47 -3.88 -9.90
N LEU A 273 -0.55 -2.72 -10.56
CA LEU A 273 0.56 -2.18 -11.35
C LEU A 273 1.83 -1.95 -10.51
N LEU A 274 1.70 -1.55 -9.24
CA LEU A 274 2.87 -1.36 -8.39
C LEU A 274 3.53 -2.71 -8.07
N PHE A 275 2.73 -3.73 -7.77
CA PHE A 275 3.23 -5.08 -7.50
C PHE A 275 3.82 -5.73 -8.75
N GLU A 276 3.17 -5.60 -9.91
CA GLU A 276 3.74 -5.97 -11.21
C GLU A 276 5.08 -5.26 -11.44
N GLY A 277 5.16 -3.97 -11.12
CA GLY A 277 6.41 -3.21 -11.19
C GLY A 277 7.52 -3.77 -10.29
N PHE A 278 7.19 -4.25 -9.09
CA PHE A 278 8.17 -4.91 -8.21
C PHE A 278 8.62 -6.27 -8.79
N GLU A 279 7.67 -7.10 -9.20
CA GLU A 279 7.92 -8.43 -9.77
C GLU A 279 8.73 -8.36 -11.08
N ASP A 280 8.41 -7.40 -11.97
CA ASP A 280 9.16 -7.16 -13.21
C ASP A 280 10.62 -6.75 -12.92
N ASN A 281 10.87 -6.08 -11.80
CA ASN A 281 12.20 -5.75 -11.31
C ASN A 281 12.89 -6.90 -10.56
N GLY A 282 12.30 -8.10 -10.57
CA GLY A 282 12.88 -9.31 -10.00
C GLY A 282 12.65 -9.50 -8.50
N LEU A 283 11.78 -8.69 -7.88
CA LEU A 283 11.45 -8.83 -6.47
C LEU A 283 10.40 -9.92 -6.27
N VAL A 284 10.58 -10.76 -5.27
CA VAL A 284 9.67 -11.85 -4.91
C VAL A 284 8.79 -11.43 -3.73
N LYS A 285 7.47 -11.58 -3.88
CA LYS A 285 6.50 -11.32 -2.82
C LYS A 285 6.77 -12.19 -1.59
N ASP A 286 6.60 -11.60 -0.41
CA ASP A 286 6.82 -12.21 0.89
C ASP A 286 8.28 -12.64 1.14
N THR A 287 9.21 -12.15 0.31
CA THR A 287 10.67 -12.31 0.46
C THR A 287 11.36 -10.94 0.38
N ASP A 288 11.20 -10.26 -0.75
CA ASP A 288 11.83 -8.96 -1.04
C ASP A 288 10.86 -7.80 -0.85
N TYR A 289 9.57 -8.03 -1.10
CA TYR A 289 8.53 -7.07 -0.77
C TYR A 289 7.33 -7.72 -0.09
N PHE A 290 6.69 -6.97 0.81
CA PHE A 290 5.61 -7.42 1.67
C PHE A 290 4.40 -6.50 1.56
N VAL A 291 3.21 -7.06 1.68
CA VAL A 291 1.96 -6.28 1.72
C VAL A 291 1.36 -6.37 3.11
N TYR A 292 1.45 -5.28 3.87
CA TYR A 292 0.89 -5.20 5.21
C TYR A 292 -0.60 -4.87 5.13
N ASN A 293 -1.46 -5.90 5.16
CA ASN A 293 -2.90 -5.72 5.28
C ASN A 293 -3.29 -5.61 6.75
N TYR A 294 -4.14 -4.64 7.12
CA TYR A 294 -4.37 -4.28 8.52
C TYR A 294 -5.77 -3.73 8.82
N ASP A 295 -6.10 -3.68 10.11
CA ASP A 295 -7.36 -3.07 10.59
C ASP A 295 -7.28 -1.54 10.58
N TRP A 296 -7.58 -0.96 9.42
CA TRP A 296 -7.61 0.49 9.20
C TRP A 296 -8.67 1.24 10.03
N ARG A 297 -9.54 0.54 10.77
CA ARG A 297 -10.59 1.17 11.58
C ARG A 297 -10.08 1.64 12.94
N LYS A 298 -9.05 0.97 13.48
CA LYS A 298 -8.46 1.25 14.79
C LYS A 298 -7.92 2.68 14.88
N PRO A 299 -7.73 3.26 16.09
CA PRO A 299 -7.00 4.52 16.25
C PRO A 299 -5.63 4.48 15.55
N LEU A 300 -5.17 5.62 15.03
CA LEU A 300 -3.93 5.69 14.24
C LEU A 300 -2.69 5.25 15.04
N ALA A 301 -2.62 5.57 16.33
CA ALA A 301 -1.52 5.15 17.20
C ALA A 301 -1.46 3.62 17.38
N ASP A 302 -2.63 2.96 17.45
CA ASP A 302 -2.71 1.51 17.55
C ASP A 302 -2.25 0.87 16.23
N GLN A 303 -2.61 1.47 15.08
CA GLN A 303 -2.14 1.00 13.77
C GLN A 303 -0.61 1.09 13.62
N VAL A 304 0.01 2.18 14.11
CA VAL A 304 1.49 2.32 14.13
C VAL A 304 2.14 1.26 15.01
N THR A 305 1.54 0.97 16.17
CA THR A 305 2.00 -0.09 17.08
C THR A 305 1.90 -1.47 16.45
N ASP A 306 0.75 -1.78 15.82
CA ASP A 306 0.52 -3.03 15.10
C ASP A 306 1.49 -3.19 13.92
N PHE A 307 1.80 -2.10 13.20
CA PHE A 307 2.78 -2.10 12.13
C PHE A 307 4.20 -2.38 12.65
N ASN A 308 4.59 -1.78 13.77
CA ASN A 308 5.87 -2.09 14.41
C ASN A 308 6.00 -3.59 14.76
N ASN A 309 4.94 -4.18 15.33
CA ASN A 309 4.92 -5.60 15.66
C ASN A 309 5.05 -6.49 14.40
N TYR A 310 4.42 -6.08 13.31
CA TYR A 310 4.56 -6.76 12.02
C TYR A 310 5.99 -6.71 11.49
N VAL A 311 6.64 -5.54 11.47
CA VAL A 311 8.03 -5.40 11.01
C VAL A 311 8.99 -6.22 11.86
N VAL A 312 8.81 -6.24 13.19
CA VAL A 312 9.58 -7.10 14.10
C VAL A 312 9.38 -8.58 13.75
N GLY A 313 8.15 -8.99 13.41
CA GLY A 313 7.82 -10.34 12.99
C GLY A 313 8.46 -10.79 11.68
N LEU A 314 8.87 -9.86 10.80
CA LEU A 314 9.61 -10.15 9.57
C LEU A 314 11.09 -10.51 9.81
N GLY A 315 11.57 -10.44 11.05
CA GLY A 315 12.95 -10.80 11.39
C GLY A 315 14.00 -9.82 10.88
N VAL A 316 13.61 -8.56 10.60
CA VAL A 316 14.53 -7.48 10.23
C VAL A 316 15.57 -7.34 11.35
N THR A 317 16.81 -7.73 11.07
CA THR A 317 17.90 -7.73 12.05
C THR A 317 18.31 -6.30 12.42
N GLY A 318 19.07 -6.12 13.51
CA GLY A 318 19.42 -4.79 14.04
C GLY A 318 20.15 -3.85 13.07
N ASN A 319 20.72 -4.39 11.99
CA ASN A 319 21.43 -3.62 10.96
C ASN A 319 20.67 -3.53 9.62
N GLU A 320 19.56 -4.26 9.47
CA GLU A 320 18.73 -4.22 8.26
C GLU A 320 17.79 -3.01 8.27
N LYS A 321 17.65 -2.38 7.10
CA LYS A 321 16.66 -1.33 6.86
C LYS A 321 15.58 -1.84 5.94
N VAL A 322 14.39 -1.26 6.06
CA VAL A 322 13.26 -1.48 5.15
C VAL A 322 12.89 -0.19 4.45
N ASP A 323 12.40 -0.31 3.23
CA ASP A 323 11.74 0.79 2.53
C ASP A 323 10.23 0.66 2.69
N VAL A 324 9.55 1.76 2.94
CA VAL A 324 8.11 1.77 3.24
C VAL A 324 7.39 2.56 2.16
N VAL A 325 6.40 1.95 1.52
CA VAL A 325 5.53 2.64 0.55
C VAL A 325 4.11 2.58 1.05
N GLY A 326 3.47 3.71 1.27
CA GLY A 326 2.11 3.74 1.80
C GLY A 326 1.18 4.67 1.04
N HIS A 327 -0.03 4.21 0.77
CA HIS A 327 -1.08 5.02 0.14
C HIS A 327 -2.07 5.56 1.18
N SER A 328 -2.49 6.81 1.04
CA SER A 328 -3.54 7.42 1.87
C SER A 328 -3.23 7.24 3.37
N LEU A 329 -4.12 6.62 4.14
CA LEU A 329 -3.90 6.26 5.55
C LEU A 329 -2.63 5.41 5.77
N GLY A 330 -2.35 4.43 4.91
CA GLY A 330 -1.17 3.57 5.03
C GLY A 330 0.15 4.34 4.95
N GLY A 331 0.20 5.41 4.14
CA GLY A 331 1.37 6.30 4.11
C GLY A 331 1.53 7.15 5.37
N ILE A 332 0.44 7.51 6.07
CA ILE A 332 0.54 8.16 7.39
C ILE A 332 1.10 7.18 8.41
N VAL A 333 0.61 5.94 8.44
CA VAL A 333 1.12 4.89 9.35
C VAL A 333 2.61 4.66 9.11
N GLY A 334 3.02 4.44 7.86
CA GLY A 334 4.42 4.24 7.48
C GLY A 334 5.30 5.41 7.88
N ARG A 335 4.89 6.65 7.55
CA ARG A 335 5.61 7.88 7.90
C ARG A 335 5.78 8.06 9.40
N ILE A 336 4.72 7.90 10.19
CA ILE A 336 4.81 8.05 11.65
C ILE A 336 5.71 6.97 12.24
N TRP A 337 5.62 5.73 11.76
CA TRP A 337 6.51 4.66 12.20
C TRP A 337 7.98 4.96 11.88
N THR A 338 8.27 5.53 10.70
CA THR A 338 9.62 6.01 10.35
C THR A 338 10.11 7.08 11.31
N GLN A 339 9.26 8.01 11.76
CA GLN A 339 9.63 9.01 12.76
C GLN A 339 9.99 8.38 14.12
N GLU A 340 9.39 7.24 14.46
CA GLU A 340 9.66 6.51 15.71
C GLU A 340 10.83 5.52 15.58
N ASN A 341 11.17 5.11 14.34
CA ASN A 341 12.19 4.10 14.04
C ASN A 341 13.10 4.52 12.86
N PRO A 342 13.70 5.73 12.87
CA PRO A 342 14.43 6.24 11.70
C PRO A 342 15.62 5.37 11.30
N ASP A 343 16.25 4.69 12.26
CA ASP A 343 17.41 3.82 12.03
C ASP A 343 17.05 2.52 11.30
N LYS A 344 15.77 2.12 11.31
CA LYS A 344 15.26 0.91 10.63
C LYS A 344 14.74 1.17 9.23
N VAL A 345 14.77 2.42 8.77
CA VAL A 345 14.16 2.82 7.49
C VAL A 345 15.21 3.36 6.54
N GLY A 346 15.21 2.83 5.31
CA GLY A 346 15.97 3.41 4.21
C GLY A 346 15.22 4.60 3.64
N LYS A 347 14.03 4.32 3.12
CA LYS A 347 13.14 5.30 2.50
C LYS A 347 11.69 5.12 2.93
N VAL A 348 10.94 6.21 3.00
CA VAL A 348 9.48 6.19 3.14
C VAL A 348 8.83 7.03 2.05
N ILE A 349 7.98 6.40 1.24
CA ILE A 349 7.26 7.02 0.14
C ILE A 349 5.77 7.04 0.48
N THR A 350 5.19 8.24 0.55
CA THR A 350 3.76 8.41 0.81
C THR A 350 3.03 8.82 -0.46
N LEU A 351 1.95 8.11 -0.79
CA LEU A 351 1.14 8.32 -1.99
C LEU A 351 -0.20 8.93 -1.56
N ALA A 352 -0.47 10.18 -1.94
CA ALA A 352 -1.72 10.87 -1.63
C ALA A 352 -2.09 10.89 -0.13
N SER A 353 -1.13 10.78 0.78
CA SER A 353 -1.40 10.67 2.21
C SER A 353 -1.90 11.98 2.79
N PRO A 354 -3.01 12.00 3.56
CA PRO A 354 -3.47 13.20 4.25
C PRO A 354 -2.59 13.54 5.46
N ASN A 355 -1.35 13.92 5.19
CA ASN A 355 -0.31 14.21 6.16
C ASN A 355 -0.70 15.30 7.19
N ALA A 356 -1.64 16.20 6.86
CA ALA A 356 -2.27 17.16 7.77
C ALA A 356 -3.81 16.99 7.87
N GLY A 357 -4.31 15.79 7.57
CA GLY A 357 -5.72 15.40 7.60
C GLY A 357 -6.55 15.82 6.36
N ALA A 358 -7.79 15.35 6.27
CA ALA A 358 -8.66 15.59 5.12
C ALA A 358 -9.97 16.28 5.52
N VAL A 359 -10.29 17.42 4.90
CA VAL A 359 -11.49 18.23 5.23
C VAL A 359 -12.78 17.42 5.05
N LYS A 360 -12.80 16.47 4.12
CA LYS A 360 -13.94 15.58 3.87
C LYS A 360 -14.35 14.76 5.11
N VAL A 361 -13.40 14.43 5.97
CA VAL A 361 -13.60 13.60 7.17
C VAL A 361 -14.54 14.27 8.18
N TYR A 362 -14.66 15.61 8.15
CA TYR A 362 -15.62 16.33 8.98
C TYR A 362 -17.05 15.81 8.82
N GLU A 363 -17.48 15.55 7.58
CA GLU A 363 -18.84 15.08 7.28
C GLU A 363 -19.07 13.64 7.74
N MET A 364 -18.03 12.81 7.68
CA MET A 364 -18.06 11.44 8.19
C MET A 364 -18.14 11.45 9.72
N TRP A 365 -17.18 12.09 10.38
CA TRP A 365 -17.04 12.07 11.85
C TRP A 365 -18.15 12.80 12.61
N ASN A 366 -18.65 13.92 12.06
CA ASN A 366 -19.66 14.75 12.74
C ASN A 366 -21.08 14.58 12.20
N GLY A 367 -21.22 14.01 11.00
CA GLY A 367 -22.51 13.88 10.33
C GLY A 367 -22.94 12.44 10.05
N ALA A 368 -22.04 11.47 10.20
CA ALA A 368 -22.18 10.13 9.65
C ALA A 368 -22.56 10.16 8.15
N LYS A 369 -22.05 11.17 7.42
CA LYS A 369 -22.29 11.35 5.98
C LYS A 369 -21.03 10.93 5.23
N ILE A 370 -21.09 9.78 4.57
CA ILE A 370 -19.95 9.18 3.87
C ILE A 370 -19.98 9.46 2.35
N SER A 371 -21.05 10.05 1.81
CA SER A 371 -21.13 10.32 0.37
C SER A 371 -20.27 11.50 -0.09
N ASP A 372 -19.38 11.21 -1.06
CA ASP A 372 -18.86 12.08 -2.15
C ASP A 372 -17.60 11.44 -2.83
N SER A 373 -17.36 10.12 -2.84
CA SER A 373 -16.20 9.54 -3.58
C SER A 373 -16.54 8.28 -4.34
N VAL A 374 -16.02 8.25 -5.56
CA VAL A 374 -15.86 7.11 -6.49
C VAL A 374 -14.96 5.98 -5.93
N ASP A 375 -14.76 5.90 -4.60
CA ASP A 375 -13.96 4.84 -3.98
C ASP A 375 -14.90 3.75 -3.43
N PRO A 376 -14.90 2.54 -4.02
CA PRO A 376 -15.66 1.37 -3.58
C PRO A 376 -15.58 1.08 -2.07
N GLY A 377 -14.44 1.40 -1.43
CA GLY A 377 -14.26 1.23 0.02
C GLY A 377 -15.15 2.11 0.88
N SER A 378 -15.50 3.31 0.42
CA SER A 378 -16.38 4.25 1.13
C SER A 378 -17.85 3.82 1.14
N ILE A 379 -18.24 2.95 0.21
CA ILE A 379 -19.63 2.54 0.00
C ILE A 379 -19.98 1.30 0.83
N ALA A 380 -19.10 0.29 0.83
CA ALA A 380 -19.21 -0.86 1.72
C ALA A 380 -19.31 -0.41 3.19
N LEU A 381 -18.56 0.63 3.56
CA LEU A 381 -18.57 1.22 4.90
C LEU A 381 -19.97 1.74 5.32
N ASN A 382 -20.77 2.32 4.42
CA ASN A 382 -22.13 2.76 4.76
C ASN A 382 -23.06 1.60 5.15
N VAL A 383 -22.98 0.48 4.41
CA VAL A 383 -23.77 -0.70 4.73
C VAL A 383 -23.31 -1.28 6.05
N LEU A 384 -22.01 -1.43 6.25
CA LEU A 384 -21.45 -1.99 7.48
C LEU A 384 -21.81 -1.14 8.70
N LEU A 385 -21.76 0.19 8.60
CA LEU A 385 -22.19 1.08 9.69
C LEU A 385 -23.67 0.92 10.04
N ALA A 386 -24.54 0.64 9.06
CA ALA A 386 -25.93 0.35 9.35
C ALA A 386 -26.09 -0.95 10.17
N LEU A 387 -25.17 -1.92 10.02
CA LEU A 387 -25.15 -3.16 10.81
C LEU A 387 -24.69 -2.92 12.25
N GLN A 388 -23.75 -2.01 12.44
CA GLN A 388 -23.16 -1.74 13.75
C GLN A 388 -24.05 -0.87 14.66
N LYS A 389 -25.17 -0.37 14.14
CA LYS A 389 -26.06 0.52 14.88
C LYS A 389 -26.84 -0.24 15.96
N LYS A 390 -26.57 0.09 17.23
CA LYS A 390 -27.31 -0.45 18.39
C LYS A 390 -28.59 0.33 18.66
N ASN A 391 -29.47 -0.22 19.50
CA ASN A 391 -30.76 0.39 19.84
C ASN A 391 -30.55 1.77 20.45
N ASN A 392 -31.29 2.77 19.96
CA ASN A 392 -31.17 4.18 20.36
C ASN A 392 -29.80 4.84 20.07
N GLN A 393 -28.87 4.14 19.42
CA GLN A 393 -27.60 4.73 19.00
C GLN A 393 -27.83 5.59 17.76
N THR A 394 -27.23 6.78 17.74
CA THR A 394 -27.17 7.66 16.58
C THR A 394 -26.14 7.15 15.58
N SER A 395 -26.31 7.46 14.29
CA SER A 395 -25.32 7.07 13.28
C SER A 395 -23.93 7.67 13.54
N VAL A 396 -23.85 8.81 14.25
CA VAL A 396 -22.59 9.42 14.67
C VAL A 396 -21.90 8.60 15.76
N GLU A 397 -22.63 8.17 16.78
CA GLU A 397 -22.07 7.28 17.80
C GLU A 397 -21.60 5.96 17.18
N THR A 398 -22.34 5.43 16.21
CA THR A 398 -21.97 4.18 15.51
C THR A 398 -20.68 4.33 14.73
N ILE A 399 -20.53 5.38 13.91
CA ILE A 399 -19.30 5.57 13.12
C ILE A 399 -18.09 5.85 14.01
N ARG A 400 -18.26 6.60 15.10
CA ARG A 400 -17.19 6.90 16.06
C ARG A 400 -16.70 5.66 16.80
N ALA A 401 -17.60 4.73 17.09
CA ALA A 401 -17.26 3.47 17.75
C ALA A 401 -16.66 2.44 16.77
N TYR A 402 -17.16 2.39 15.54
CA TYR A 402 -16.75 1.39 14.55
C TYR A 402 -15.46 1.77 13.81
N VAL A 403 -15.25 3.06 13.50
CA VAL A 403 -14.06 3.56 12.80
C VAL A 403 -13.46 4.76 13.54
N PRO A 404 -12.91 4.56 14.75
CA PRO A 404 -12.25 5.63 15.50
C PRO A 404 -11.12 6.31 14.71
N ALA A 405 -10.48 5.63 13.75
CA ALA A 405 -9.47 6.20 12.84
C ALA A 405 -9.92 7.50 12.16
N LEU A 406 -11.21 7.70 11.91
CA LEU A 406 -11.72 8.92 11.29
C LEU A 406 -11.45 10.16 12.14
N LYS A 407 -11.39 10.03 13.47
CA LYS A 407 -10.97 11.13 14.34
C LYS A 407 -9.54 11.55 14.00
N ASP A 408 -8.68 10.57 13.75
CA ASP A 408 -7.26 10.73 13.46
C ASP A 408 -6.98 11.04 11.98
N LEU A 409 -8.02 11.32 11.19
CA LEU A 409 -7.92 11.86 9.84
C LEU A 409 -8.52 13.27 9.72
N LEU A 410 -9.02 13.83 10.82
CA LEU A 410 -9.45 15.23 10.86
C LEU A 410 -8.26 16.17 10.62
N PRO A 411 -8.47 17.32 9.95
CA PRO A 411 -7.38 18.25 9.67
C PRO A 411 -6.68 18.81 10.91
N THR A 412 -5.39 19.09 10.76
CA THR A 412 -4.55 19.80 11.75
C THR A 412 -4.46 21.30 11.45
N PHE A 413 -5.44 21.85 10.74
CA PHE A 413 -5.53 23.28 10.40
C PHE A 413 -6.98 23.76 10.48
N ASN A 414 -7.22 25.07 10.30
CA ASN A 414 -8.58 25.61 10.28
C ASN A 414 -9.27 25.34 8.93
N TYR A 415 -10.47 24.75 8.97
CA TYR A 415 -11.26 24.40 7.78
C TYR A 415 -12.76 24.69 7.91
N LEU A 416 -13.22 25.28 9.01
CA LEU A 416 -14.63 25.59 9.25
C LEU A 416 -14.87 27.09 9.36
N LYS A 417 -15.94 27.57 8.72
CA LYS A 417 -16.41 28.96 8.81
C LYS A 417 -17.89 29.01 9.14
N LYS A 418 -18.33 29.97 9.96
CA LYS A 418 -19.75 30.23 10.23
C LYS A 418 -20.01 31.73 10.15
N GLY A 419 -20.90 32.15 9.25
CA GLY A 419 -21.14 33.57 8.99
C GLY A 419 -19.90 34.33 8.50
N GLY A 420 -18.98 33.65 7.80
CA GLY A 420 -17.71 34.24 7.33
C GLY A 420 -16.56 34.14 8.33
N THR A 421 -16.84 33.93 9.62
CA THR A 421 -15.82 33.83 10.68
C THR A 421 -15.32 32.41 10.84
N VAL A 422 -14.02 32.22 11.02
CA VAL A 422 -13.42 30.91 11.34
C VAL A 422 -13.95 30.44 12.70
N VAL A 423 -14.39 29.19 12.78
CA VAL A 423 -14.80 28.55 14.04
C VAL A 423 -13.82 27.45 14.40
N VAL A 424 -13.62 27.22 15.70
CA VAL A 424 -12.71 26.17 16.19
C VAL A 424 -13.19 24.81 15.67
N PRO A 425 -12.40 24.13 14.82
CA PRO A 425 -12.78 22.84 14.29
C PRO A 425 -12.44 21.72 15.28
N PRO A 426 -13.05 20.53 15.14
CA PRO A 426 -12.48 19.34 15.74
C PRO A 426 -11.13 19.07 15.06
N PHE A 427 -10.12 18.78 15.88
CA PHE A 427 -8.72 18.82 15.51
C PHE A 427 -8.04 17.50 15.86
N ASN A 428 -7.09 17.07 15.04
CA ASN A 428 -6.31 15.87 15.30
C ASN A 428 -5.00 16.24 16.02
N ASN A 429 -5.00 16.08 17.34
CA ASN A 429 -3.83 16.40 18.16
C ASN A 429 -2.67 15.45 17.89
N TYR A 430 -2.92 14.14 17.78
CA TYR A 430 -1.85 13.15 17.59
C TYR A 430 -1.07 13.38 16.28
N LEU A 431 -1.78 13.59 15.16
CA LEU A 431 -1.13 13.88 13.88
C LEU A 431 -0.43 15.24 13.89
N ASN A 432 -1.01 16.24 14.56
CA ASN A 432 -0.38 17.56 14.70
C ASN A 432 0.94 17.46 15.47
N ASP A 433 0.95 16.72 16.58
CA ASP A 433 2.15 16.49 17.39
C ASP A 433 3.22 15.78 16.57
N LYS A 434 2.86 14.74 15.81
CA LYS A 434 3.78 14.05 14.88
C LYS A 434 4.29 14.96 13.77
N ASN A 435 3.49 15.91 13.29
CA ASN A 435 3.92 16.87 12.27
C ASN A 435 4.96 17.88 12.81
N THR A 436 5.09 18.07 14.13
CA THR A 436 6.10 18.97 14.71
C THR A 436 7.54 18.45 14.56
N SER A 437 7.71 17.13 14.48
CA SER A 437 9.02 16.46 14.37
C SER A 437 9.29 15.87 12.99
N ILE A 438 8.50 16.20 11.97
CA ILE A 438 8.61 15.58 10.64
C ILE A 438 9.95 15.85 9.95
N SER A 439 10.60 16.97 10.27
CA SER A 439 11.88 17.36 9.66
C SER A 439 13.01 16.38 9.96
N SER A 440 12.90 15.57 11.02
CA SER A 440 13.92 14.56 11.36
C SER A 440 14.04 13.44 10.33
N ILE A 441 13.02 13.25 9.47
CA ILE A 441 12.99 12.19 8.46
C ILE A 441 12.96 12.71 7.02
N PHE A 442 13.17 14.02 6.79
CA PHE A 442 13.12 14.58 5.42
C PHE A 442 14.13 13.96 4.46
N SER A 443 15.26 13.47 4.96
CA SER A 443 16.25 12.74 4.13
C SER A 443 15.74 11.36 3.67
N GLN A 444 14.76 10.79 4.36
CA GLN A 444 14.15 9.49 4.07
C GLN A 444 12.78 9.62 3.42
N LEU A 445 12.11 10.77 3.57
CA LEU A 445 10.73 10.99 3.18
C LEU A 445 10.59 11.52 1.75
N GLN A 446 9.85 10.78 0.94
CA GLN A 446 9.33 11.21 -0.35
C GLN A 446 7.80 11.29 -0.30
N THR A 447 7.23 12.46 -0.58
CA THR A 447 5.79 12.62 -0.73
C THR A 447 5.42 12.68 -2.21
N ILE A 448 4.38 11.96 -2.60
CA ILE A 448 3.80 12.01 -3.94
C ILE A 448 2.37 12.49 -3.83
N THR A 449 2.15 13.73 -4.27
CA THR A 449 0.89 14.47 -4.06
C THR A 449 0.03 14.47 -5.32
N GLY A 450 -1.22 14.01 -5.19
CA GLY A 450 -2.23 14.15 -6.23
C GLY A 450 -2.72 15.60 -6.38
N ILE A 451 -2.76 16.10 -7.62
CA ILE A 451 -3.19 17.46 -7.97
C ILE A 451 -4.13 17.47 -9.18
N GLY A 452 -4.73 18.63 -9.47
CA GLY A 452 -5.57 18.85 -10.66
C GLY A 452 -7.06 18.64 -10.42
N PHE A 453 -7.48 18.30 -9.20
CA PHE A 453 -8.87 18.08 -8.83
C PHE A 453 -9.33 19.07 -7.76
N LYS A 454 -10.61 19.45 -7.79
CA LYS A 454 -11.18 20.39 -6.82
C LYS A 454 -11.48 19.70 -5.49
N THR A 455 -10.63 19.95 -4.49
CA THR A 455 -10.73 19.39 -3.14
C THR A 455 -11.26 20.41 -2.14
N LYS A 456 -12.11 19.98 -1.19
CA LYS A 456 -12.70 20.85 -0.14
C LYS A 456 -11.59 21.43 0.75
N GLU A 457 -11.56 22.77 0.87
CA GLU A 457 -10.66 23.50 1.78
C GLU A 457 -11.41 24.09 2.97
N TRP A 458 -12.55 24.73 2.70
CA TRP A 458 -13.41 25.31 3.72
C TRP A 458 -14.81 24.74 3.65
N ILE A 459 -15.39 24.48 4.82
CA ILE A 459 -16.81 24.15 4.98
C ILE A 459 -17.49 25.35 5.65
N ASN A 460 -18.41 25.97 4.92
CA ASN A 460 -19.25 27.02 5.46
C ASN A 460 -20.45 26.37 6.16
N LEU A 461 -20.60 26.71 7.44
CA LEU A 461 -21.57 26.12 8.35
C LEU A 461 -22.77 27.03 8.57
N THR A 462 -23.90 26.39 8.80
CA THR A 462 -25.16 26.97 9.29
C THR A 462 -25.47 26.44 10.68
N ASN A 463 -26.53 26.94 11.30
CA ASN A 463 -27.00 26.40 12.57
C ASN A 463 -27.50 24.97 12.42
N ARG A 464 -27.26 24.16 13.46
CA ARG A 464 -27.85 22.83 13.62
C ARG A 464 -29.37 22.95 13.67
N THR A 465 -30.09 22.00 13.08
CA THR A 465 -31.53 21.87 13.33
C THR A 465 -31.77 21.31 14.74
N VAL A 466 -33.00 21.42 15.26
CA VAL A 466 -33.34 20.80 16.55
C VAL A 466 -33.15 19.28 16.54
N PHE A 467 -33.35 18.63 15.40
CA PHE A 467 -33.09 17.20 15.24
C PHE A 467 -31.57 16.91 15.22
N ASP A 468 -30.77 17.75 14.55
CA ASP A 468 -29.30 17.60 14.56
C ASP A 468 -28.73 17.75 15.99
N ASN A 469 -29.35 18.59 16.83
CA ASN A 469 -28.99 18.73 18.24
C ASN A 469 -29.20 17.43 19.03
N VAL A 470 -30.38 16.82 18.89
CA VAL A 470 -30.74 15.58 19.59
C VAL A 470 -29.90 14.40 19.10
N LEU A 471 -29.59 14.35 17.81
CA LEU A 471 -28.78 13.27 17.20
C LEU A 471 -27.27 13.45 17.36
N GLY A 472 -26.81 14.48 18.10
CA GLY A 472 -25.38 14.74 18.27
C GLY A 472 -24.63 15.08 16.98
N ARG A 473 -25.33 15.48 15.91
CA ARG A 473 -24.72 15.76 14.61
C ARG A 473 -24.25 17.20 14.49
N TRP A 474 -23.18 17.40 13.72
CA TRP A 474 -22.71 18.71 13.29
C TRP A 474 -22.39 19.63 14.47
N GLU A 475 -21.60 19.16 15.44
CA GLU A 475 -21.32 19.87 16.69
C GLU A 475 -20.97 21.36 16.49
N GLN A 476 -20.13 21.67 15.50
CA GLN A 476 -19.70 23.04 15.16
C GLN A 476 -20.68 23.80 14.24
N GLY A 477 -21.64 23.09 13.64
CA GLY A 477 -22.62 23.64 12.69
C GLY A 477 -22.78 22.75 11.46
N ARG A 478 -23.93 22.87 10.79
CA ARG A 478 -24.27 22.02 9.65
C ARG A 478 -23.64 22.53 8.35
N PRO A 479 -22.94 21.69 7.56
CA PRO A 479 -22.43 22.09 6.25
C PRO A 479 -23.52 22.68 5.35
N ALA A 480 -23.22 23.82 4.73
CA ALA A 480 -24.12 24.52 3.83
C ALA A 480 -23.49 24.78 2.45
N SER A 481 -22.21 25.11 2.41
CA SER A 481 -21.45 25.23 1.16
C SER A 481 -19.97 24.93 1.39
N TYR A 482 -19.22 24.79 0.31
CA TYR A 482 -17.82 24.42 0.34
C TYR A 482 -17.01 25.38 -0.53
N VAL A 483 -15.82 25.77 -0.06
CA VAL A 483 -14.79 26.37 -0.91
C VAL A 483 -13.81 25.26 -1.27
N LYS A 484 -13.49 25.13 -2.56
CA LYS A 484 -12.60 24.08 -3.06
C LYS A 484 -11.35 24.69 -3.69
N THR A 485 -10.21 24.04 -3.49
CA THR A 485 -8.91 24.41 -4.08
C THR A 485 -8.25 23.17 -4.70
N ASP A 486 -6.97 23.24 -5.05
CA ASP A 486 -6.21 22.17 -5.69
C ASP A 486 -5.87 21.01 -4.74
N GLY A 487 -5.89 19.79 -5.28
CA GLY A 487 -5.64 18.52 -4.61
C GLY A 487 -6.12 17.35 -5.47
N ASP A 488 -6.44 16.22 -4.84
CA ASP A 488 -6.77 14.96 -5.52
C ASP A 488 -8.27 14.56 -5.45
N ALA A 489 -9.15 15.53 -5.16
CA ALA A 489 -10.57 15.41 -4.79
C ALA A 489 -10.87 14.95 -3.34
N THR A 490 -9.89 14.40 -2.61
CA THR A 490 -10.03 13.95 -1.21
C THR A 490 -9.11 14.72 -0.27
N VAL A 491 -7.82 14.75 -0.58
CA VAL A 491 -6.73 15.38 0.16
C VAL A 491 -6.30 16.66 -0.56
N LEU A 492 -6.10 17.72 0.22
CA LEU A 492 -5.62 18.99 -0.28
C LEU A 492 -4.12 18.89 -0.56
N LYS A 493 -3.63 19.57 -1.59
CA LYS A 493 -2.19 19.64 -1.88
C LYS A 493 -1.38 20.05 -0.64
N LYS A 494 -1.81 21.11 0.06
CA LYS A 494 -1.16 21.61 1.29
C LYS A 494 -1.24 20.65 2.50
N SER A 495 -2.08 19.62 2.41
CA SER A 495 -2.20 18.58 3.43
C SER A 495 -1.40 17.34 3.07
N ALA A 496 -1.11 17.12 1.79
CA ALA A 496 -0.41 15.94 1.30
C ALA A 496 1.12 16.05 1.41
N SER A 497 1.68 17.25 1.42
CA SER A 497 3.12 17.49 1.49
C SER A 497 3.50 18.44 2.62
N PHE A 498 4.80 18.51 2.89
CA PHE A 498 5.42 19.44 3.83
C PHE A 498 6.24 20.50 3.10
N VAL A 499 6.61 21.57 3.81
CA VAL A 499 7.61 22.51 3.27
C VAL A 499 8.99 21.92 3.55
N GLY A 500 9.76 21.67 2.50
CA GLY A 500 11.11 21.11 2.61
C GLY A 500 11.21 19.59 2.46
N ASP A 501 10.11 18.90 2.16
CA ASP A 501 10.16 17.52 1.68
C ASP A 501 10.51 17.47 0.17
N GLY A 502 10.87 16.29 -0.32
CA GLY A 502 11.15 16.07 -1.75
C GLY A 502 9.91 16.05 -2.64
N ASN A 503 8.78 16.68 -2.27
CA ASN A 503 7.46 16.44 -2.87
C ASN A 503 7.41 16.44 -4.40
N ILE A 504 6.81 15.37 -4.96
CA ILE A 504 6.51 15.22 -6.38
C ILE A 504 5.00 15.33 -6.59
N ASN A 505 4.56 16.15 -7.55
CA ASN A 505 3.14 16.28 -7.88
C ASN A 505 2.74 15.40 -9.06
N VAL A 506 1.59 14.73 -8.96
CA VAL A 506 1.02 13.87 -10.02
C VAL A 506 -0.41 14.29 -10.30
N VAL A 507 -0.77 14.45 -11.58
CA VAL A 507 -2.16 14.78 -11.97
C VAL A 507 -3.03 13.52 -11.93
N ALA A 508 -3.65 13.28 -10.78
CA ALA A 508 -4.52 12.15 -10.52
C ALA A 508 -5.54 12.47 -9.42
N ASN A 509 -6.70 11.82 -9.46
CA ASN A 509 -7.58 11.78 -8.29
C ASN A 509 -6.99 10.82 -7.25
N HIS A 510 -7.51 10.86 -6.02
CA HIS A 510 -6.95 10.14 -4.88
C HIS A 510 -6.69 8.65 -5.18
N GLY A 511 -7.70 7.93 -5.69
CA GLY A 511 -7.60 6.49 -5.98
C GLY A 511 -6.63 6.14 -7.12
N ASN A 512 -6.37 7.05 -8.05
CA ASN A 512 -5.49 6.81 -9.19
C ASN A 512 -4.04 7.26 -8.95
N VAL A 513 -3.72 7.90 -7.81
CA VAL A 513 -2.33 8.29 -7.51
C VAL A 513 -1.41 7.07 -7.48
N PRO A 514 -1.73 5.94 -6.82
CA PRO A 514 -0.90 4.74 -6.85
C PRO A 514 -0.51 4.27 -8.26
N ASP A 515 -1.49 3.98 -9.12
CA ASP A 515 -1.26 3.55 -10.51
C ASP A 515 -0.45 4.55 -11.33
N LYS A 516 -0.73 5.85 -11.17
CA LYS A 516 -0.01 6.89 -11.94
C LYS A 516 1.39 7.18 -11.41
N SER A 517 1.71 6.73 -10.20
CA SER A 517 2.98 7.01 -9.55
C SER A 517 3.93 5.83 -9.55
N VAL A 518 3.56 4.68 -10.14
CA VAL A 518 4.38 3.46 -10.10
C VAL A 518 5.81 3.73 -10.55
N ASN A 519 6.03 4.31 -11.72
CA ASN A 519 7.38 4.59 -12.21
C ASN A 519 8.16 5.59 -11.33
N LEU A 520 7.47 6.51 -10.64
CA LEU A 520 8.11 7.38 -9.66
C LEU A 520 8.54 6.57 -8.44
N VAL A 521 7.67 5.71 -7.90
CA VAL A 521 7.98 4.83 -6.77
C VAL A 521 9.17 3.93 -7.11
N LEU A 522 9.16 3.27 -8.27
CA LEU A 522 10.26 2.41 -8.72
C LEU A 522 11.57 3.20 -8.81
N THR A 523 11.54 4.39 -9.41
CA THR A 523 12.72 5.27 -9.51
C THR A 523 13.26 5.65 -8.12
N GLU A 524 12.36 6.05 -7.23
CA GLU A 524 12.73 6.46 -5.87
C GLU A 524 13.29 5.31 -5.03
N LEU A 525 12.88 4.07 -5.31
CA LEU A 525 13.43 2.85 -4.70
C LEU A 525 14.69 2.33 -5.41
N GLY A 526 15.20 3.03 -6.43
CA GLY A 526 16.38 2.60 -7.17
C GLY A 526 16.16 1.43 -8.13
N LEU A 527 14.89 1.11 -8.45
CA LEU A 527 14.51 0.02 -9.35
C LEU A 527 14.58 0.48 -10.83
N GLY A 528 15.30 -0.28 -11.66
CA GLY A 528 15.73 0.17 -13.00
C GLY A 528 14.71 -0.03 -14.14
N LYS A 529 13.76 -0.95 -13.99
CA LYS A 529 12.71 -1.20 -14.99
C LYS A 529 11.46 -0.39 -14.69
N THR A 530 11.01 0.33 -15.71
CA THR A 530 9.75 1.08 -15.70
C THR A 530 8.69 0.24 -16.40
N ILE A 531 7.44 0.32 -15.94
CA ILE A 531 6.31 -0.37 -16.55
C ILE A 531 5.41 0.62 -17.31
N ALA A 532 4.58 0.09 -18.22
CA ALA A 532 3.55 0.87 -18.87
C ALA A 532 2.43 1.19 -17.86
N THR A 533 2.21 2.48 -17.58
CA THR A 533 1.16 2.93 -16.64
C THR A 533 -0.19 3.00 -17.34
N VAL A 534 -0.86 1.85 -17.51
CA VAL A 534 -2.24 1.79 -18.00
C VAL A 534 -3.19 1.83 -16.82
N VAL A 535 -3.75 3.00 -16.51
CA VAL A 535 -4.70 3.14 -15.39
C VAL A 535 -5.90 2.21 -15.64
N ASN A 536 -6.01 1.14 -14.86
CA ASN A 536 -7.11 0.18 -14.95
C ASN A 536 -8.32 0.74 -14.19
N SER A 537 -8.88 1.82 -14.75
CA SER A 537 -9.80 2.74 -14.06
C SER A 537 -11.23 2.25 -13.94
N ASN A 538 -11.61 1.14 -14.58
CA ASN A 538 -13.00 0.68 -14.56
C ASN A 538 -13.21 -0.37 -13.47
N PHE A 539 -13.42 0.14 -12.27
CA PHE A 539 -13.86 -0.63 -11.12
C PHE A 539 -15.31 -1.12 -11.20
N ASN A 540 -16.03 -0.81 -12.29
CA ASN A 540 -17.45 -1.11 -12.40
C ASN A 540 -17.71 -2.61 -12.29
N GLY A 541 -18.53 -3.01 -11.32
CA GLY A 541 -18.96 -4.39 -11.19
C GLY A 541 -19.89 -4.61 -10.00
N ALA A 542 -20.52 -5.78 -9.97
CA ALA A 542 -21.34 -6.23 -8.87
C ALA A 542 -20.44 -6.88 -7.82
N VAL A 543 -20.66 -6.56 -6.56
CA VAL A 543 -19.85 -6.96 -5.42
C VAL A 543 -20.75 -7.61 -4.39
N PHE A 544 -20.31 -8.74 -3.83
CA PHE A 544 -21.05 -9.52 -2.83
C PHE A 544 -20.11 -9.90 -1.69
N TYR A 545 -20.59 -9.76 -0.44
CA TYR A 545 -19.89 -10.16 0.78
C TYR A 545 -20.75 -11.12 1.59
N MET A 546 -20.15 -12.21 2.04
CA MET A 546 -20.74 -13.18 2.93
C MET A 546 -20.04 -13.15 4.29
N GLY A 547 -20.79 -12.87 5.34
CA GLY A 547 -20.47 -13.31 6.69
C GLY A 547 -21.00 -14.72 6.88
N SER A 548 -20.07 -15.66 7.05
CA SER A 548 -20.27 -17.10 7.30
C SER A 548 -21.29 -17.33 8.45
N PRO A 549 -22.12 -18.40 8.45
CA PRO A 549 -21.75 -19.79 8.16
C PRO A 549 -22.32 -20.35 6.85
N ALA A 550 -22.02 -19.72 5.71
CA ALA A 550 -22.44 -20.19 4.40
C ALA A 550 -21.34 -19.97 3.36
N LEU A 551 -21.24 -20.90 2.41
CA LEU A 551 -20.46 -20.72 1.18
C LEU A 551 -21.33 -20.00 0.14
N MET A 552 -20.82 -18.91 -0.42
CA MET A 552 -21.48 -18.16 -1.49
C MET A 552 -20.97 -18.55 -2.89
N LYS A 553 -21.91 -18.72 -3.83
CA LYS A 553 -21.65 -18.70 -5.28
C LYS A 553 -22.51 -17.64 -5.94
N VAL A 554 -21.97 -16.93 -6.93
CA VAL A 554 -22.71 -15.88 -7.66
C VAL A 554 -22.66 -16.17 -9.15
N ASN A 555 -23.81 -16.06 -9.80
CA ASN A 555 -23.96 -16.19 -11.24
C ASN A 555 -24.65 -14.96 -11.82
N CYS A 556 -23.98 -14.25 -12.72
CA CYS A 556 -24.53 -13.08 -13.43
C CYS A 556 -24.58 -13.31 -14.96
N GLY A 557 -24.90 -14.54 -15.36
CA GLY A 557 -24.99 -14.99 -16.76
C GLY A 557 -23.67 -15.44 -17.39
N SER A 558 -22.59 -15.53 -16.60
CA SER A 558 -21.24 -15.96 -17.05
C SER A 558 -20.76 -17.26 -16.38
N GLY A 559 -21.67 -17.98 -15.71
CA GLY A 559 -21.34 -19.14 -14.87
C GLY A 559 -21.21 -18.77 -13.39
N ASP A 560 -21.08 -19.79 -12.54
CA ASP A 560 -20.97 -19.64 -11.09
C ASP A 560 -19.53 -19.28 -10.70
N ILE A 561 -19.35 -18.15 -10.01
CA ILE A 561 -18.10 -17.80 -9.31
C ILE A 561 -18.27 -18.13 -7.83
N THR A 562 -17.36 -18.93 -7.28
CA THR A 562 -17.33 -19.25 -5.84
C THR A 562 -16.59 -18.14 -5.11
N GLU A 563 -17.06 -17.81 -3.91
CA GLU A 563 -16.39 -16.80 -3.10
C GLU A 563 -14.96 -17.15 -2.74
N THR A 564 -14.15 -16.12 -2.55
CA THR A 564 -12.82 -16.19 -1.93
C THR A 564 -12.82 -15.26 -0.73
N ASP A 565 -12.54 -15.77 0.47
CA ASP A 565 -12.58 -15.02 1.73
C ASP A 565 -13.88 -14.23 1.94
N GLY A 566 -15.03 -14.86 1.62
CA GLY A 566 -16.35 -14.24 1.74
C GLY A 566 -16.70 -13.26 0.61
N PHE A 567 -15.87 -13.11 -0.43
CA PHE A 567 -16.11 -12.16 -1.53
C PHE A 567 -16.41 -12.80 -2.87
N VAL A 568 -17.31 -12.15 -3.61
CA VAL A 568 -17.36 -12.27 -5.07
C VAL A 568 -17.42 -10.86 -5.69
N TRP A 569 -16.58 -10.62 -6.70
CA TRP A 569 -16.65 -9.46 -7.58
C TRP A 569 -16.88 -9.91 -9.01
N MET A 570 -17.87 -9.29 -9.66
CA MET A 570 -18.29 -9.56 -11.02
C MET A 570 -18.04 -8.30 -11.84
N ALA A 571 -16.88 -8.23 -12.49
CA ALA A 571 -16.48 -7.11 -13.32
C ALA A 571 -17.51 -6.84 -14.42
N ASN A 572 -17.85 -5.57 -14.63
CA ASN A 572 -18.81 -5.06 -15.61
C ASN A 572 -20.22 -5.71 -15.54
N LYS A 573 -20.61 -6.21 -14.36
CA LYS A 573 -21.97 -6.72 -14.09
C LYS A 573 -22.72 -5.83 -13.11
N ASN A 574 -24.04 -5.98 -13.07
CA ASN A 574 -24.90 -5.33 -12.08
C ASN A 574 -25.53 -6.37 -11.16
N ILE A 575 -25.70 -6.06 -9.87
CA ILE A 575 -26.32 -6.98 -8.89
C ILE A 575 -27.72 -7.45 -9.31
N VAL A 576 -28.43 -6.65 -10.13
CA VAL A 576 -29.76 -6.99 -10.64
C VAL A 576 -29.74 -8.15 -11.64
N ASP A 577 -28.59 -8.39 -12.27
CA ASP A 577 -28.40 -9.49 -13.24
C ASP A 577 -27.93 -10.79 -12.55
N CYS A 578 -27.76 -10.77 -11.23
CA CYS A 578 -27.09 -11.81 -10.49
C CYS A 578 -28.05 -12.67 -9.64
N MET A 579 -27.74 -13.96 -9.56
CA MET A 579 -28.29 -14.91 -8.61
C MET A 579 -27.17 -15.34 -7.64
N VAL A 580 -27.46 -15.25 -6.34
CA VAL A 580 -26.56 -15.69 -5.28
C VAL A 580 -27.07 -17.01 -4.72
N LYS A 581 -26.25 -18.05 -4.77
CA LYS A 581 -26.52 -19.35 -4.16
C LYS A 581 -25.69 -19.50 -2.89
N LEU A 582 -26.36 -19.68 -1.77
CA LEU A 582 -25.75 -19.94 -0.46
C LEU A 582 -25.85 -21.42 -0.13
N THR A 583 -24.80 -21.98 0.46
CA THR A 583 -24.79 -23.35 1.00
C THR A 583 -24.30 -23.33 2.44
N GLY A 584 -25.12 -23.77 3.40
CA GLY A 584 -24.79 -23.70 4.82
C GLY A 584 -23.62 -24.62 5.19
N THR A 585 -22.61 -24.06 5.85
CA THR A 585 -21.44 -24.79 6.34
C THR A 585 -21.50 -25.07 7.84
N ALA A 586 -22.24 -24.25 8.59
CA ALA A 586 -22.60 -24.46 9.99
C ALA A 586 -24.02 -23.95 10.24
N ASN A 587 -24.59 -24.31 11.39
CA ASN A 587 -25.86 -23.75 11.82
C ASN A 587 -25.65 -22.32 12.33
N GLY A 588 -26.36 -21.34 11.76
CA GLY A 588 -26.29 -19.97 12.25
C GLY A 588 -26.99 -18.96 11.34
N VAL A 589 -26.65 -17.70 11.52
CA VAL A 589 -27.18 -16.58 10.72
C VAL A 589 -26.14 -16.21 9.67
N TYR A 590 -26.49 -16.29 8.39
CA TYR A 590 -25.66 -15.74 7.33
C TYR A 590 -25.88 -14.23 7.23
N HIS A 591 -24.86 -13.51 6.77
CA HIS A 591 -24.89 -12.06 6.57
C HIS A 591 -24.45 -11.75 5.13
N LEU A 592 -25.35 -11.29 4.28
CA LEU A 592 -25.05 -11.02 2.87
C LEU A 592 -25.14 -9.53 2.58
N VAL A 593 -24.03 -8.93 2.17
CA VAL A 593 -23.96 -7.57 1.63
C VAL A 593 -23.79 -7.66 0.12
N MET A 594 -24.44 -6.80 -0.64
CA MET A 594 -24.31 -6.77 -2.10
C MET A 594 -24.49 -5.37 -2.65
N GLY A 595 -23.75 -4.99 -3.68
CA GLY A 595 -23.86 -3.69 -4.33
C GLY A 595 -23.07 -3.59 -5.62
N ASN A 596 -23.27 -2.52 -6.36
CA ASN A 596 -22.47 -2.15 -7.52
C ASN A 596 -21.42 -1.14 -7.06
N SER A 597 -20.17 -1.40 -7.40
CA SER A 597 -19.03 -0.56 -6.99
C SER A 597 -19.09 0.90 -7.44
N ALA A 598 -19.84 1.19 -8.51
CA ALA A 598 -19.99 2.52 -9.10
C ALA A 598 -21.31 3.22 -8.76
N ASP A 599 -22.16 2.57 -7.95
CA ASP A 599 -23.47 3.09 -7.59
C ASP A 599 -23.72 2.90 -6.09
N ASP A 600 -23.50 3.97 -5.32
CA ASP A 600 -23.68 4.03 -3.87
C ASP A 600 -25.05 3.51 -3.40
N GLU A 601 -26.10 3.70 -4.21
CA GLU A 601 -27.48 3.37 -3.82
C GLU A 601 -27.86 1.93 -4.09
N SER A 602 -27.08 1.23 -4.89
CA SER A 602 -27.31 -0.19 -5.17
C SER A 602 -27.07 -1.07 -3.95
N TRP A 603 -26.19 -0.64 -3.02
CA TRP A 603 -25.72 -1.44 -1.89
C TRP A 603 -26.81 -1.82 -0.89
N LYS A 604 -26.85 -3.09 -0.49
CA LYS A 604 -27.88 -3.71 0.35
C LYS A 604 -27.27 -4.73 1.30
N TYR A 605 -28.02 -5.00 2.35
CA TYR A 605 -27.75 -6.04 3.33
C TYR A 605 -28.98 -6.90 3.54
N THR A 606 -28.76 -8.18 3.76
CA THR A 606 -29.76 -9.19 4.14
C THR A 606 -29.12 -10.25 5.02
N GLU A 607 -29.90 -10.86 5.89
CA GLU A 607 -29.44 -11.92 6.78
C GLU A 607 -30.52 -12.99 6.91
N GLY A 608 -30.15 -14.21 7.28
CA GLY A 608 -31.12 -15.28 7.49
C GLY A 608 -30.51 -16.48 8.17
N ASN A 609 -31.37 -17.36 8.71
CA ASN A 609 -30.89 -18.61 9.29
C ASN A 609 -30.54 -19.60 8.16
N ILE A 610 -29.46 -20.34 8.32
CA ILE A 610 -29.05 -21.43 7.45
C ILE A 610 -28.53 -22.59 8.30
N SER A 611 -28.88 -23.81 7.94
CA SER A 611 -28.35 -25.03 8.55
C SER A 611 -27.33 -25.72 7.65
N VAL A 612 -26.54 -26.62 8.23
CA VAL A 612 -25.53 -27.39 7.49
C VAL A 612 -26.19 -28.13 6.31
N GLY A 613 -25.69 -27.88 5.09
CA GLY A 613 -26.20 -28.50 3.86
C GLY A 613 -27.41 -27.80 3.24
N ASP A 614 -28.05 -26.84 3.94
CA ASP A 614 -29.14 -26.07 3.36
C ASP A 614 -28.65 -25.24 2.18
N THR A 615 -29.49 -25.08 1.16
CA THR A 615 -29.22 -24.16 0.05
C THR A 615 -30.27 -23.07 -0.04
N LYS A 616 -29.84 -21.84 -0.36
CA LYS A 616 -30.72 -20.69 -0.59
C LYS A 616 -30.31 -19.95 -1.84
N ASN A 617 -31.28 -19.59 -2.67
CA ASN A 617 -31.07 -18.73 -3.84
C ASN A 617 -31.62 -17.34 -3.55
N ILE A 618 -30.81 -16.32 -3.78
CA ILE A 618 -31.12 -14.92 -3.49
C ILE A 618 -30.92 -14.12 -4.77
N SER A 619 -31.91 -13.28 -5.11
CA SER A 619 -31.81 -12.29 -6.19
C SER A 619 -32.55 -11.03 -5.79
N VAL A 620 -31.94 -9.87 -6.02
CA VAL A 620 -32.51 -8.57 -5.61
C VAL A 620 -33.76 -8.18 -6.38
N ASN A 621 -34.00 -8.80 -7.54
CA ASN A 621 -35.17 -8.53 -8.38
C ASN A 621 -36.38 -9.39 -8.03
N VAL A 622 -36.22 -10.40 -7.17
CA VAL A 622 -37.31 -11.28 -6.78
C VAL A 622 -38.06 -10.66 -5.60
N VAL A 623 -39.29 -10.20 -5.83
CA VAL A 623 -40.09 -9.53 -4.77
C VAL A 623 -40.33 -10.45 -3.56
N ASP A 624 -40.50 -11.75 -3.80
CA ASP A 624 -40.76 -12.76 -2.76
C ASP A 624 -39.62 -12.83 -1.74
N PHE A 625 -38.38 -12.67 -2.20
CA PHE A 625 -37.23 -12.60 -1.31
C PHE A 625 -37.37 -11.45 -0.29
N TRP A 626 -37.80 -10.27 -0.71
CA TRP A 626 -37.99 -9.11 0.19
C TRP A 626 -39.19 -9.28 1.13
N TYR A 627 -40.25 -9.98 0.69
CA TYR A 627 -41.34 -10.37 1.57
C TYR A 627 -40.89 -11.36 2.65
N GLU A 628 -40.01 -12.31 2.32
CA GLU A 628 -39.42 -13.23 3.31
C GLU A 628 -38.56 -12.48 4.33
N GLN A 629 -37.78 -11.49 3.89
CA GLN A 629 -37.03 -10.62 4.81
C GLN A 629 -37.97 -9.86 5.77
N MET A 630 -39.07 -9.31 5.24
CA MET A 630 -40.11 -8.68 6.05
C MET A 630 -40.76 -9.67 7.04
N LEU A 631 -41.01 -10.91 6.63
CA LEU A 631 -41.60 -11.94 7.48
C LEU A 631 -40.68 -12.31 8.64
N ARG A 632 -39.39 -12.48 8.35
CA ARG A 632 -38.36 -12.77 9.35
C ARG A 632 -38.33 -11.69 10.43
N GLU A 633 -38.18 -10.43 10.03
CA GLU A 633 -38.14 -9.30 10.97
C GLU A 633 -39.46 -9.16 11.74
N THR A 634 -40.60 -9.40 11.09
CA THR A 634 -41.92 -9.39 11.75
C THR A 634 -42.02 -10.49 12.80
N ASN A 635 -41.54 -11.71 12.51
CA ASN A 635 -41.52 -12.80 13.47
C ASN A 635 -40.55 -12.53 14.63
N SER A 636 -39.38 -11.94 14.35
CA SER A 636 -38.45 -11.50 15.40
C SER A 636 -39.10 -10.49 16.34
N LEU A 637 -39.78 -9.48 15.79
CA LEU A 637 -40.55 -8.52 16.58
C LEU A 637 -41.71 -9.16 17.35
N LEU A 638 -42.35 -10.20 16.82
CA LEU A 638 -43.40 -10.94 17.52
C LEU A 638 -42.87 -11.74 18.71
N VAL A 639 -41.60 -12.17 18.71
CA VAL A 639 -40.99 -12.75 19.92
C VAL A 639 -40.94 -11.71 21.03
N THR A 640 -40.58 -10.46 20.71
CA THR A 640 -40.52 -9.36 21.67
C THR A 640 -41.90 -8.78 22.02
N TYR A 641 -42.83 -8.77 21.07
CA TYR A 641 -44.15 -8.16 21.18
C TYR A 641 -45.27 -9.13 20.74
N PRO A 642 -45.47 -10.25 21.45
CA PRO A 642 -46.30 -11.37 20.98
C PRO A 642 -47.77 -11.05 20.77
N THR A 643 -48.31 -10.08 21.51
CA THR A 643 -49.73 -9.68 21.44
C THR A 643 -49.98 -8.46 20.53
N ASN A 644 -48.97 -7.99 19.80
CA ASN A 644 -49.13 -6.79 18.99
C ASN A 644 -49.97 -7.05 17.72
N THR A 645 -51.14 -6.42 17.65
CA THR A 645 -52.08 -6.58 16.53
C THR A 645 -51.52 -6.08 15.20
N ASN A 646 -50.71 -5.02 15.20
CA ASN A 646 -50.10 -4.50 13.97
C ASN A 646 -49.06 -5.48 13.41
N LEU A 647 -48.27 -6.16 14.24
CA LEU A 647 -47.34 -7.19 13.78
C LEU A 647 -48.07 -8.42 13.21
N ASN A 648 -49.18 -8.84 13.82
CA ASN A 648 -50.02 -9.91 13.28
C ASN A 648 -50.62 -9.51 11.92
N ASN A 649 -51.07 -8.26 11.78
CA ASN A 649 -51.56 -7.74 10.51
C ASN A 649 -50.46 -7.65 9.45
N MET A 650 -49.23 -7.28 9.84
CA MET A 650 -48.06 -7.32 8.95
C MET A 650 -47.79 -8.75 8.47
N LYS A 651 -47.77 -9.73 9.37
CA LYS A 651 -47.58 -11.15 9.03
C LYS A 651 -48.64 -11.64 8.03
N MET A 652 -49.91 -11.30 8.26
CA MET A 652 -51.00 -11.62 7.34
C MET A 652 -50.83 -10.93 5.97
N ALA A 653 -50.49 -9.64 5.97
CA ALA A 653 -50.25 -8.88 4.75
C ALA A 653 -49.04 -9.41 3.95
N ILE A 654 -48.00 -9.90 4.63
CA ILE A 654 -46.84 -10.53 3.99
C ILE A 654 -47.25 -11.86 3.34
N ASN A 655 -47.95 -12.73 4.07
CA ASN A 655 -48.40 -14.03 3.55
C ASN A 655 -49.36 -13.89 2.36
N THR A 656 -50.15 -12.81 2.32
CA THR A 656 -51.09 -12.50 1.24
C THR A 656 -50.50 -11.57 0.17
N LYS A 657 -49.21 -11.20 0.29
CA LYS A 657 -48.52 -10.22 -0.57
C LYS A 657 -49.29 -8.90 -0.75
N ASN A 658 -50.00 -8.45 0.28
CA ASN A 658 -50.74 -7.19 0.28
C ASN A 658 -49.85 -6.03 0.76
N ARG A 659 -49.11 -5.42 -0.18
CA ARG A 659 -48.19 -4.29 0.08
C ARG A 659 -48.86 -3.11 0.83
N ILE A 660 -50.09 -2.76 0.49
CA ILE A 660 -50.78 -1.60 1.10
C ILE A 660 -51.03 -1.84 2.58
N ASN A 661 -51.60 -3.00 2.93
CA ASN A 661 -51.83 -3.36 4.32
C ASN A 661 -50.52 -3.52 5.09
N LEU A 662 -49.49 -4.08 4.45
CA LEU A 662 -48.16 -4.21 5.04
C LEU A 662 -47.57 -2.85 5.44
N ILE A 663 -47.56 -1.86 4.53
CA ILE A 663 -47.06 -0.51 4.81
C ILE A 663 -47.89 0.14 5.93
N ASN A 664 -49.21 0.04 5.88
CA ASN A 664 -50.08 0.66 6.89
C ASN A 664 -49.85 0.07 8.29
N SER A 665 -49.83 -1.26 8.40
CA SER A 665 -49.59 -1.94 9.68
C SER A 665 -48.17 -1.68 10.20
N TYR A 666 -47.17 -1.62 9.32
CA TYR A 666 -45.81 -1.23 9.68
C TYR A 666 -45.74 0.18 10.28
N ILE A 667 -46.37 1.17 9.65
CA ILE A 667 -46.38 2.56 10.14
C ILE A 667 -47.13 2.67 11.48
N LEU A 668 -48.23 1.94 11.64
CA LEU A 668 -48.98 1.88 12.90
C LEU A 668 -48.18 1.23 14.03
N PHE A 669 -47.46 0.14 13.75
CA PHE A 669 -46.55 -0.48 14.71
C PHE A 669 -45.47 0.51 15.16
N ARG A 670 -44.80 1.13 14.20
CA ARG A 670 -43.70 2.06 14.45
C ARG A 670 -44.14 3.30 15.24
N LYS A 671 -45.36 3.77 15.01
CA LYS A 671 -45.97 4.86 15.79
C LYS A 671 -46.19 4.48 17.26
N GLN A 672 -46.45 3.21 17.56
CA GLN A 672 -46.75 2.73 18.92
C GLN A 672 -45.51 2.26 19.69
N LYS A 673 -44.49 1.74 19.00
CA LYS A 673 -43.32 1.11 19.59
C LYS A 673 -42.04 1.80 19.14
N LEU A 674 -41.21 2.18 20.11
CA LEU A 674 -39.93 2.87 19.89
C LEU A 674 -38.81 1.91 19.47
N GLU A 675 -39.12 0.92 18.64
CA GLU A 675 -38.14 -0.03 18.08
C GLU A 675 -37.53 0.59 16.82
N THR A 676 -36.20 0.67 16.75
CA THR A 676 -35.49 1.48 15.73
C THR A 676 -34.39 0.73 14.97
N ILE A 677 -34.08 -0.52 15.31
CA ILE A 677 -33.14 -1.34 14.55
C ILE A 677 -33.91 -2.10 13.48
N ILE A 678 -34.84 -2.95 13.90
CA ILE A 678 -35.57 -3.85 13.01
C ILE A 678 -36.46 -3.03 12.08
N THR A 679 -37.22 -2.09 12.62
CA THR A 679 -38.09 -1.24 11.80
C THR A 679 -37.30 -0.43 10.79
N TRP A 680 -36.06 -0.03 11.08
CA TRP A 680 -35.22 0.70 10.12
C TRP A 680 -34.83 -0.17 8.94
N ARG A 681 -34.38 -1.42 9.19
CA ARG A 681 -34.08 -2.40 8.13
C ARG A 681 -35.31 -2.69 7.27
N MET A 682 -36.48 -2.83 7.89
CA MET A 682 -37.74 -3.07 7.18
C MET A 682 -38.12 -1.96 6.19
N VAL A 683 -37.71 -0.70 6.40
CA VAL A 683 -37.92 0.38 5.41
C VAL A 683 -37.21 0.07 4.10
N ASN A 684 -35.98 -0.47 4.17
CA ASN A 684 -35.22 -0.83 2.97
C ASN A 684 -35.90 -1.99 2.23
N TYR A 685 -36.45 -2.97 2.94
CA TYR A 685 -37.19 -4.08 2.31
C TYR A 685 -38.50 -3.59 1.68
N LEU A 686 -39.24 -2.71 2.36
CA LEU A 686 -40.44 -2.08 1.81
C LEU A 686 -40.14 -1.25 0.56
N GLU A 687 -39.02 -0.52 0.54
CA GLU A 687 -38.58 0.25 -0.62
C GLU A 687 -38.39 -0.65 -1.84
N ARG A 688 -37.79 -1.82 -1.65
CA ARG A 688 -37.63 -2.83 -2.71
C ARG A 688 -38.96 -3.41 -3.17
N ILE A 689 -39.83 -3.81 -2.23
CA ILE A 689 -41.17 -4.32 -2.57
C ILE A 689 -41.92 -3.29 -3.44
N ILE A 690 -41.94 -2.01 -3.03
CA ILE A 690 -42.63 -0.96 -3.79
C ILE A 690 -42.02 -0.78 -5.18
N ASN A 691 -40.69 -0.73 -5.29
CA ASN A 691 -40.03 -0.46 -6.57
C ASN A 691 -40.09 -1.64 -7.54
N ILE A 692 -40.13 -2.89 -7.06
CA ILE A 692 -40.30 -4.06 -7.93
C ILE A 692 -41.75 -4.16 -8.41
N GLU A 693 -42.73 -3.93 -7.53
CA GLU A 693 -44.14 -4.00 -7.89
C GLU A 693 -44.64 -2.78 -8.69
N ILE A 694 -43.90 -1.67 -8.66
CA ILE A 694 -44.18 -0.43 -9.39
C ILE A 694 -42.89 0.10 -10.02
N PRO A 695 -42.33 -0.57 -11.04
CA PRO A 695 -41.01 -0.25 -11.59
C PRO A 695 -40.99 1.03 -12.44
N SER A 696 -42.15 1.50 -12.92
CA SER A 696 -42.24 2.68 -13.80
C SER A 696 -43.56 3.43 -13.58
N PRO A 697 -43.71 4.15 -12.46
CA PRO A 697 -44.88 5.00 -12.25
C PRO A 697 -44.93 6.12 -13.29
N THR A 698 -46.14 6.54 -13.67
CA THR A 698 -46.29 7.69 -14.57
C THR A 698 -45.67 8.94 -13.96
N SER A 699 -45.21 9.87 -14.81
CA SER A 699 -44.59 11.13 -14.39
C SER A 699 -45.49 11.95 -13.44
N ILE A 700 -46.80 11.89 -13.64
CA ILE A 700 -47.83 12.51 -12.79
C ILE A 700 -47.85 11.86 -11.41
N VAL A 701 -47.90 10.52 -11.33
CA VAL A 701 -47.91 9.77 -10.07
C VAL A 701 -46.63 10.01 -9.28
N PHE A 702 -45.48 9.93 -9.95
CA PHE A 702 -44.18 10.22 -9.34
C PHE A 702 -44.11 11.66 -8.78
N SER A 703 -44.53 12.65 -9.58
CA SER A 703 -44.51 14.06 -9.18
C SER A 703 -45.46 14.35 -8.01
N LYS A 704 -46.65 13.71 -7.99
CA LYS A 704 -47.61 13.82 -6.89
C LYS A 704 -47.01 13.27 -5.60
N GLN A 705 -46.41 12.08 -5.66
CA GLN A 705 -45.80 11.44 -4.50
C GLN A 705 -44.60 12.24 -3.95
N LYS A 706 -43.75 12.77 -4.84
CA LYS A 706 -42.67 13.70 -4.50
C LYS A 706 -43.18 14.92 -3.73
N LYS A 707 -44.22 15.59 -4.25
CA LYS A 707 -44.82 16.77 -3.61
C LYS A 707 -45.36 16.43 -2.21
N LEU A 708 -45.98 15.27 -2.07
CA LEU A 708 -46.54 14.82 -0.80
C LEU A 708 -45.43 14.57 0.24
N ALA A 709 -44.38 13.82 -0.11
CA ALA A 709 -43.24 13.59 0.76
C ALA A 709 -42.57 14.90 1.24
N LEU A 710 -42.36 15.85 0.33
CA LEU A 710 -41.78 17.17 0.66
C LEU A 710 -42.71 18.01 1.54
N SER A 711 -44.03 17.89 1.36
CA SER A 711 -45.02 18.58 2.20
C SER A 711 -45.00 18.06 3.64
N TYR A 712 -44.93 16.74 3.82
CA TYR A 712 -44.80 16.13 5.15
C TYR A 712 -43.47 16.47 5.81
N LYS A 713 -42.36 16.49 5.07
CA LYS A 713 -41.09 17.02 5.58
C LYS A 713 -41.23 18.46 6.06
N SER A 714 -41.84 19.32 5.24
CA SER A 714 -42.04 20.74 5.61
C SER A 714 -42.93 20.87 6.84
N LEU A 715 -43.94 20.02 7.00
CA LEU A 715 -44.77 19.98 8.19
C LEU A 715 -43.94 19.58 9.43
N ALA A 716 -43.13 18.53 9.34
CA ALA A 716 -42.25 18.10 10.42
C ALA A 716 -41.27 19.21 10.83
N ASP A 717 -40.66 19.91 9.86
CA ASP A 717 -39.76 21.05 10.09
C ASP A 717 -40.48 22.22 10.80
N LYS A 718 -41.66 22.62 10.31
CA LYS A 718 -42.43 23.72 10.89
C LYS A 718 -42.90 23.40 12.30
N THR A 719 -43.37 22.18 12.54
CA THR A 719 -43.75 21.72 13.89
C THR A 719 -42.55 21.76 14.83
N ALA A 720 -41.36 21.35 14.37
CA ALA A 720 -40.13 21.42 15.15
C ALA A 720 -39.81 22.85 15.62
N LEU A 721 -39.89 23.82 14.70
CA LEU A 721 -39.68 25.24 15.01
C LEU A 721 -40.74 25.80 15.98
N LEU A 722 -42.01 25.39 15.82
CA LEU A 722 -43.10 25.79 16.72
C LEU A 722 -42.90 25.23 18.14
N GLN A 723 -42.51 23.96 18.26
CA GLN A 723 -42.21 23.33 19.56
C GLN A 723 -41.01 23.99 20.22
N GLN A 724 -39.97 24.31 19.44
CA GLN A 724 -38.78 25.00 19.94
C GLN A 724 -39.12 26.38 20.55
N ARG A 725 -40.01 27.16 19.92
CA ARG A 725 -40.50 28.43 20.49
C ARG A 725 -41.21 28.26 21.83
N ARG A 726 -41.77 27.07 22.08
CA ARG A 726 -42.40 26.68 23.35
C ARG A 726 -41.43 25.99 24.32
N LYS A 727 -40.11 26.05 24.03
CA LYS A 727 -39.04 25.35 24.79
C LYS A 727 -39.26 23.83 24.87
N LYS A 728 -39.95 23.24 23.90
CA LYS A 728 -40.12 21.79 23.73
C LYS A 728 -39.22 21.30 22.60
N TYR A 729 -38.50 20.21 22.84
CA TYR A 729 -37.56 19.62 21.90
C TYR A 729 -38.02 18.24 21.48
N PRO A 730 -37.70 17.79 20.24
CA PRO A 730 -37.99 16.42 19.85
C PRO A 730 -37.22 15.44 20.74
N ASN A 731 -37.79 14.27 21.01
CA ASN A 731 -37.04 13.19 21.64
C ASN A 731 -36.18 12.44 20.60
N ILE A 732 -35.40 11.46 21.06
CA ILE A 732 -34.50 10.67 20.19
C ILE A 732 -35.27 9.95 19.08
N TRP A 733 -36.43 9.36 19.38
CA TRP A 733 -37.25 8.64 18.40
C TRP A 733 -37.80 9.58 17.31
N GLN A 734 -38.30 10.75 17.69
CA GLN A 734 -38.81 11.75 16.75
C GLN A 734 -37.69 12.20 15.80
N SER A 735 -36.49 12.37 16.36
CA SER A 735 -35.30 12.76 15.60
C SER A 735 -34.82 11.66 14.66
N LEU A 736 -34.84 10.39 15.09
CA LEU A 736 -34.49 9.24 14.26
C LEU A 736 -35.47 9.04 13.09
N ASN A 737 -36.78 9.20 13.31
CA ASN A 737 -37.76 9.13 12.21
C ASN A 737 -37.57 10.27 11.21
N TYR A 738 -37.38 11.49 11.70
CA TYR A 738 -37.12 12.63 10.83
C TYR A 738 -35.87 12.37 9.98
N ASP A 739 -34.83 11.82 10.59
CA ASP A 739 -33.59 11.52 9.91
C ASP A 739 -33.72 10.45 8.83
N GLN A 740 -34.38 9.32 9.13
CA GLN A 740 -34.63 8.29 8.11
C GLN A 740 -35.49 8.83 6.96
N GLY A 741 -36.48 9.67 7.26
CA GLY A 741 -37.26 10.36 6.24
C GLY A 741 -36.39 11.21 5.32
N ARG A 742 -35.36 11.88 5.86
CA ARG A 742 -34.40 12.63 5.03
C ARG A 742 -33.47 11.72 4.23
N GLU A 743 -33.01 10.61 4.79
CA GLU A 743 -32.16 9.65 4.07
C GLU A 743 -32.87 9.15 2.81
N LEU A 744 -34.16 8.82 2.92
CA LEU A 744 -35.00 8.45 1.77
C LEU A 744 -35.13 9.56 0.71
N LEU A 745 -34.93 10.83 1.08
CA LEU A 745 -34.95 11.94 0.12
C LEU A 745 -33.58 12.19 -0.55
N THR A 746 -32.55 11.41 -0.22
CA THR A 746 -31.25 11.44 -0.90
C THR A 746 -31.35 10.54 -2.13
N ASN A 747 -31.22 11.14 -3.32
CA ASN A 747 -31.46 10.51 -4.62
C ASN A 747 -32.72 9.61 -4.63
N PRO A 748 -33.90 10.23 -4.52
CA PRO A 748 -35.14 9.50 -4.26
C PRO A 748 -35.71 8.84 -5.52
N ASN A 749 -36.16 7.60 -5.36
CA ASN A 749 -37.06 6.92 -6.30
C ASN A 749 -38.51 6.94 -5.79
N TYR A 750 -39.43 6.30 -6.50
CA TYR A 750 -40.84 6.31 -6.15
C TYR A 750 -41.11 5.69 -4.77
N GLY A 751 -40.59 4.49 -4.51
CA GLY A 751 -40.72 3.82 -3.22
C GLY A 751 -40.17 4.63 -2.07
N LYS A 752 -39.00 5.26 -2.25
CA LYS A 752 -38.42 6.18 -1.27
C LYS A 752 -39.35 7.37 -0.97
N TYR A 753 -39.99 7.96 -1.97
CA TYR A 753 -40.97 9.04 -1.72
C TYR A 753 -42.24 8.56 -1.00
N VAL A 754 -42.74 7.36 -1.31
CA VAL A 754 -43.87 6.75 -0.57
C VAL A 754 -43.51 6.59 0.91
N LEU A 755 -42.35 6.03 1.21
CA LEU A 755 -41.91 5.79 2.58
C LEU A 755 -41.56 7.08 3.31
N ALA A 756 -40.92 8.04 2.64
CA ALA A 756 -40.59 9.34 3.22
C ALA A 756 -41.84 10.09 3.68
N GLU A 757 -42.91 10.12 2.87
CA GLU A 757 -44.21 10.65 3.28
C GLU A 757 -44.67 10.04 4.61
N LYS A 758 -44.74 8.70 4.67
CA LYS A 758 -45.28 8.01 5.84
C LYS A 758 -44.43 8.21 7.09
N ILE A 759 -43.11 8.16 6.93
CA ILE A 759 -42.15 8.33 8.04
C ILE A 759 -42.18 9.77 8.56
N PHE A 760 -42.18 10.79 7.70
CA PHE A 760 -42.35 12.17 8.14
C PHE A 760 -43.70 12.39 8.83
N GLY A 761 -44.75 11.69 8.37
CA GLY A 761 -46.08 11.71 8.95
C GLY A 761 -46.16 11.23 10.40
N ILE A 762 -45.18 10.43 10.87
CA ILE A 762 -45.14 9.95 12.26
C ILE A 762 -44.15 10.67 13.16
N VAL A 763 -43.37 11.64 12.67
CA VAL A 763 -42.32 12.32 13.47
C VAL A 763 -42.85 12.98 14.75
N TRP A 764 -44.09 13.47 14.76
CA TRP A 764 -44.68 14.21 15.87
C TRP A 764 -45.89 13.52 16.53
N TYR A 765 -46.09 12.24 16.23
CA TYR A 765 -46.99 11.37 17.02
C TYR A 765 -46.24 10.77 18.20
#